data_AF-A0A2E0WY42-F1
#
_entry.id   AF-A0A2E0WY42-F1
#
_cell.length_a   1.000
_cell.length_b   1.000
_cell.length_c   1.000
_cell.angle_alpha   90.00
_cell.angle_beta   90.00
_cell.angle_gamma   90.00
#
_symmetry.space_group_name_H-M   'P 1'
#
loop_
_entity.id
_entity.type
_entity.pdbx_description
1 polymer ?
#
loop_
_entity_poly.entity_id
_entity_poly.type
_entity_poly.pdbx_seq_one_letter_code
_entity_poly.pdbx_strand_id
1 'polypeptide(L)'
;MVLRNAKRVGRTEKQASGESFMRFFLIGPLAIISLVGLLVGNAGAVRIMTNPATGGATPRQFDNIALTPDGGTIVLTGQFSAGGDRVWSLAVPADPANDVAALAQLSTNSFLVNSYDVEFAPVISPDGQTILFSHNGNSTAVNTIYTMPITGEGSSNFTGLFGADPNLVGPGDGNHHPIYSGSDVYFINNNSGFDGAAIPDFDVPDDPQPWFSSGPDWDRIYKRTAAGVVTPVTAPGDGDIDVGLFDVTPDGASIVFAPDNPIAARINRGDIRPKLYTIPTSGGTAIEIPMPVVAHDFSIEKQLQVSADGQTVFFIGDYESLGRSELFSVPITGGTPTRISDNLHWAGDVTSFALAPNGTQVAYVAGQNLGANSELFLTPVTGGVGNSIRISDPAPINSGDFDVSISSGITGQEGGQIVFTPDSSQVYYLGDLTTSGVTDLYVVDTTEKAGLIPSPFYFVGPSGGDFFDENNWNDQPDGTGNAAPAGTIEPGQRIQHALVIDGDTVSSGTPANGLGRKAVFESGSSLEMTPGSVLNFPESVDEVEFLFGSGFKFTDATMTVFEDIFFHGTTLLSGGTIESLGDDIEFQDAVDAIIDGTTFIAADNVLLDNSVTSVSNASFVSRDRLGLRYEIDFTVTDTDINVNDGTGDVEDLFNGPQAEGSTLTLAGNSTLAADAIQEGISLVLDGSSIATLLGGSTAGDEIVDAGGTITFASAGARLTTLRASAADVRDRVINGLTGLSYLDDPTAWNIENWDGVAAITGLGLDGLGGDFDNDGDVDGQDFLAWQRGFGPTYDAADLADWQQNYGAGASAGANAGGVPEPSGWLLMLSGLAGAGLRRSRRRVPRKR
;
A
#
# COMPACT_ATOMS: atom_id res chain seq x y z
N MET A 1 53.31 16.37 -51.46
CA MET A 1 52.71 16.17 -50.13
C MET A 1 52.04 17.50 -49.79
N VAL A 2 50.72 17.51 -49.61
CA VAL A 2 49.78 18.62 -49.93
C VAL A 2 49.56 18.81 -51.44
N LEU A 3 48.29 18.79 -51.88
CA LEU A 3 47.67 19.45 -53.06
C LEU A 3 46.30 18.78 -53.31
N ARG A 4 45.17 19.42 -52.97
CA ARG A 4 44.35 20.35 -53.79
C ARG A 4 43.79 19.77 -55.09
N ASN A 5 42.51 20.09 -55.31
CA ASN A 5 41.81 20.28 -56.60
C ASN A 5 41.41 18.99 -57.34
N ALA A 6 40.29 18.89 -58.06
CA ALA A 6 39.19 19.81 -58.36
C ALA A 6 38.23 19.07 -59.33
N LYS A 7 36.91 19.35 -59.25
CA LYS A 7 35.99 19.65 -60.37
C LYS A 7 35.97 18.69 -61.59
N ARG A 8 34.75 18.24 -61.95
CA ARG A 8 33.88 18.82 -63.02
C ARG A 8 33.27 17.79 -64.01
N VAL A 9 32.01 18.07 -64.39
CA VAL A 9 31.26 17.68 -65.62
C VAL A 9 30.82 16.20 -65.71
N GLY A 10 29.60 15.79 -66.05
CA GLY A 10 28.39 16.45 -66.56
C GLY A 10 27.78 15.63 -67.71
N ARG A 11 26.44 15.46 -67.71
CA ARG A 11 25.55 14.96 -68.81
C ARG A 11 25.68 13.47 -69.17
N THR A 12 24.65 12.70 -69.56
CA THR A 12 23.44 12.95 -70.39
C THR A 12 22.52 11.71 -70.27
N GLU A 13 21.21 11.85 -70.05
CA GLU A 13 20.07 11.75 -71.00
C GLU A 13 19.45 10.35 -71.31
N LYS A 14 18.11 10.40 -71.47
CA LYS A 14 17.10 9.47 -72.06
C LYS A 14 16.46 8.45 -71.10
N GLN A 15 15.20 8.56 -70.67
CA GLN A 15 13.90 8.96 -71.26
C GLN A 15 13.24 7.92 -72.20
N ALA A 16 11.93 7.73 -71.93
CA ALA A 16 10.85 7.11 -72.71
C ALA A 16 10.42 5.70 -72.24
N SER A 17 9.13 5.34 -72.13
CA SER A 17 7.83 6.01 -72.29
C SER A 17 6.72 4.94 -72.19
N GLY A 18 5.48 5.32 -71.86
CA GLY A 18 4.26 4.56 -72.21
C GLY A 18 3.20 4.62 -71.11
N GLU A 19 2.31 5.63 -71.11
CA GLU A 19 0.93 5.61 -71.67
C GLU A 19 -0.10 4.93 -70.75
N SER A 20 -1.35 5.36 -70.54
CA SER A 20 -2.14 6.61 -70.67
C SER A 20 -3.58 6.25 -70.22
N PHE A 21 -4.44 7.26 -69.97
CA PHE A 21 -5.91 7.23 -69.66
C PHE A 21 -6.32 7.05 -68.18
N MET A 22 -7.22 7.83 -67.55
CA MET A 22 -8.38 8.64 -68.01
C MET A 22 -8.75 9.80 -67.04
N ARG A 23 -8.99 10.98 -67.63
CA ARG A 23 -10.11 11.95 -67.45
C ARG A 23 -10.35 12.74 -66.14
N PHE A 24 -10.26 14.06 -66.32
CA PHE A 24 -10.69 15.21 -65.52
C PHE A 24 -12.21 15.32 -65.26
N PHE A 25 -12.56 15.90 -64.09
CA PHE A 25 -13.60 16.93 -63.96
C PHE A 25 -13.14 18.02 -62.94
N LEU A 26 -13.31 19.30 -63.34
CA LEU A 26 -13.00 20.57 -62.63
C LEU A 26 -13.83 20.73 -61.32
N ILE A 27 -13.51 21.58 -60.33
CA ILE A 27 -13.56 23.07 -60.31
C ILE A 27 -12.94 23.63 -58.98
N GLY A 28 -12.20 24.76 -59.05
CA GLY A 28 -12.16 25.82 -58.00
C GLY A 28 -10.90 25.95 -57.11
N PRO A 29 -10.42 27.17 -56.75
CA PRO A 29 -9.00 27.43 -56.51
C PRO A 29 -8.51 27.17 -55.07
N LEU A 30 -7.34 26.53 -54.95
CA LEU A 30 -6.51 26.59 -53.75
C LEU A 30 -5.94 28.00 -53.58
N ALA A 31 -6.19 28.58 -52.40
CA ALA A 31 -5.35 29.63 -51.87
C ALA A 31 -4.01 29.01 -51.42
N ILE A 32 -2.92 29.58 -51.92
CA ILE A 32 -1.56 29.28 -51.47
C ILE A 32 -1.44 29.80 -50.04
N ILE A 33 -1.42 28.89 -49.06
CA ILE A 33 -0.95 29.18 -47.71
C ILE A 33 0.50 28.68 -47.65
N SER A 34 1.42 29.63 -47.46
CA SER A 34 2.82 29.36 -47.16
C SER A 34 2.93 28.37 -46.01
N LEU A 35 3.63 27.28 -46.26
CA LEU A 35 4.15 26.38 -45.24
C LEU A 35 5.23 27.14 -44.45
N VAL A 36 4.81 27.88 -43.42
CA VAL A 36 5.67 28.18 -42.28
C VAL A 36 5.69 26.90 -41.47
N GLY A 37 6.81 26.17 -41.51
CA GLY A 37 7.08 25.17 -40.50
C GLY A 37 7.13 25.89 -39.15
N LEU A 38 6.04 25.82 -38.38
CA LEU A 38 6.18 25.84 -36.93
C LEU A 38 6.87 24.53 -36.59
N LEU A 39 8.12 24.61 -36.14
CA LEU A 39 8.62 23.65 -35.17
C LEU A 39 7.64 23.70 -34.01
N VAL A 40 6.80 22.67 -33.87
CA VAL A 40 6.21 22.34 -32.58
C VAL A 40 7.41 21.94 -31.72
N GLY A 41 7.84 22.85 -30.85
CA GLY A 41 8.82 22.50 -29.81
C GLY A 41 8.19 21.42 -28.95
N ASN A 42 8.92 20.34 -28.69
CA ASN A 42 8.44 19.26 -27.84
C ASN A 42 8.11 19.84 -26.45
N ALA A 43 6.84 19.77 -26.07
CA ALA A 43 6.31 20.16 -24.76
C ALA A 43 6.89 19.23 -23.70
N GLY A 44 8.07 19.57 -23.20
CA GLY A 44 8.79 18.85 -22.16
C GLY A 44 8.77 19.59 -20.82
N ALA A 45 8.96 18.88 -19.72
CA ALA A 45 9.36 19.48 -18.46
C ALA A 45 10.67 20.24 -18.63
N VAL A 46 10.70 21.48 -18.16
CA VAL A 46 11.81 22.41 -18.31
C VAL A 46 12.51 22.60 -16.98
N ARG A 47 13.80 22.30 -16.92
CA ARG A 47 14.66 22.64 -15.78
C ARG A 47 14.81 24.15 -15.68
N ILE A 48 14.49 24.73 -14.53
CA ILE A 48 14.70 26.15 -14.25
C ILE A 48 16.20 26.38 -13.99
N MET A 49 16.85 27.11 -14.89
CA MET A 49 18.25 27.49 -14.70
C MET A 49 18.39 28.58 -13.64
N THR A 50 19.22 28.36 -12.62
CA THR A 50 19.46 29.34 -11.56
C THR A 50 20.87 29.93 -11.56
N ASN A 51 21.01 31.13 -10.99
CA ASN A 51 22.30 31.72 -10.65
C ASN A 51 22.32 32.09 -9.15
N PRO A 52 23.18 31.44 -8.33
CA PRO A 52 24.14 30.40 -8.69
C PRO A 52 23.47 29.09 -9.16
N ALA A 53 24.15 28.36 -10.05
CA ALA A 53 23.68 27.06 -10.54
C ALA A 53 23.79 25.98 -9.45
N THR A 54 22.91 25.00 -9.52
CA THR A 54 22.97 23.73 -8.77
C THR A 54 24.10 22.83 -9.31
N GLY A 55 24.68 21.98 -8.43
CA GLY A 55 25.82 21.09 -8.73
C GLY A 55 27.25 21.71 -8.65
N GLY A 56 28.29 20.86 -8.63
CA GLY A 56 29.71 21.23 -8.54
C GLY A 56 30.50 20.52 -7.42
N ALA A 57 31.76 20.90 -7.16
CA ALA A 57 32.62 20.29 -6.13
C ALA A 57 32.11 20.48 -4.68
N THR A 58 31.16 21.40 -4.48
CA THR A 58 30.29 21.51 -3.31
C THR A 58 28.86 21.44 -3.86
N PRO A 59 28.14 20.31 -3.71
CA PRO A 59 26.82 20.17 -4.30
C PRO A 59 25.88 21.25 -3.75
N ARG A 60 25.04 21.78 -4.64
CA ARG A 60 23.98 22.71 -4.31
C ARG A 60 22.68 22.16 -4.86
N GLN A 61 21.62 22.13 -4.05
CA GLN A 61 20.34 21.48 -4.35
C GLN A 61 19.18 22.23 -3.69
N PHE A 62 17.95 21.93 -4.14
CA PHE A 62 16.72 22.40 -3.53
C PHE A 62 16.07 21.29 -2.70
N ASP A 63 15.44 21.67 -1.59
CA ASP A 63 14.76 20.72 -0.69
C ASP A 63 13.24 20.97 -0.69
N ASN A 64 12.80 22.23 -0.63
CA ASN A 64 11.37 22.60 -0.66
C ASN A 64 11.09 23.82 -1.54
N ILE A 65 9.85 23.93 -2.03
CA ILE A 65 9.32 25.01 -2.87
C ILE A 65 7.91 25.46 -2.45
N ALA A 66 7.63 26.75 -2.61
CA ALA A 66 6.30 27.33 -2.50
C ALA A 66 6.13 28.49 -3.49
N LEU A 67 4.91 28.71 -4.00
CA LEU A 67 4.62 29.76 -4.98
C LEU A 67 3.68 30.82 -4.40
N THR A 68 3.99 32.10 -4.61
CA THR A 68 3.14 33.20 -4.15
C THR A 68 1.76 33.15 -4.80
N PRO A 69 0.69 33.64 -4.14
CA PRO A 69 -0.67 33.61 -4.69
C PRO A 69 -0.83 34.33 -6.04
N ASP A 70 0.06 35.26 -6.37
CA ASP A 70 0.10 35.96 -7.66
C ASP A 70 0.86 35.18 -8.76
N GLY A 71 1.51 34.07 -8.41
CA GLY A 71 2.33 33.24 -9.31
C GLY A 71 3.66 33.88 -9.69
N GLY A 72 4.05 35.01 -9.09
CA GLY A 72 5.22 35.78 -9.53
C GLY A 72 6.55 35.39 -8.88
N THR A 73 6.52 34.77 -7.70
CA THR A 73 7.72 34.45 -6.92
C THR A 73 7.65 33.05 -6.34
N ILE A 74 8.72 32.28 -6.51
CA ILE A 74 8.93 31.00 -5.84
C ILE A 74 9.83 31.24 -4.63
N VAL A 75 9.41 30.74 -3.47
CA VAL A 75 10.22 30.64 -2.25
C VAL A 75 10.74 29.22 -2.14
N LEU A 76 12.02 29.06 -1.79
CA LEU A 76 12.73 27.79 -1.85
C LEU A 76 13.55 27.58 -0.57
N THR A 77 13.74 26.34 -0.15
CA THR A 77 14.84 25.95 0.74
C THR A 77 15.87 25.10 0.00
N GLY A 78 17.11 25.12 0.45
CA GLY A 78 18.20 24.44 -0.26
C GLY A 78 19.60 24.73 0.26
N GLN A 79 20.51 23.77 0.09
CA GLN A 79 21.93 23.93 0.34
C GLN A 79 22.62 24.67 -0.82
N PHE A 80 23.11 25.90 -0.62
CA PHE A 80 23.84 26.66 -1.67
C PHE A 80 25.24 27.16 -1.23
N SER A 81 25.73 26.75 -0.06
CA SER A 81 27.09 27.06 0.42
C SER A 81 27.55 26.07 1.49
N ALA A 82 28.86 25.98 1.76
CA ALA A 82 29.39 25.19 2.88
C ALA A 82 28.89 25.77 4.23
N GLY A 83 27.79 25.22 4.76
CA GLY A 83 27.18 25.70 6.00
C GLY A 83 25.70 25.40 6.22
N GLY A 84 25.04 24.59 5.39
CA GLY A 84 23.65 24.17 5.61
C GLY A 84 22.61 24.80 4.70
N ASP A 85 21.35 24.39 4.90
CA ASP A 85 20.19 24.85 4.11
C ASP A 85 19.82 26.28 4.44
N ARG A 86 19.19 26.94 3.48
CA ARG A 86 18.83 28.36 3.58
C ARG A 86 17.52 28.62 2.86
N VAL A 87 16.88 29.72 3.21
CA VAL A 87 15.68 30.20 2.53
C VAL A 87 16.08 31.16 1.41
N TRP A 88 15.54 30.91 0.23
CA TRP A 88 15.77 31.68 -1.00
C TRP A 88 14.44 32.12 -1.60
N SER A 89 14.53 33.13 -2.46
CA SER A 89 13.43 33.50 -3.35
C SER A 89 13.95 33.62 -4.78
N LEU A 90 13.03 33.42 -5.72
CA LEU A 90 13.27 33.47 -7.14
C LEU A 90 12.06 34.10 -7.82
N ALA A 91 12.27 35.13 -8.64
CA ALA A 91 11.21 35.60 -9.52
C ALA A 91 10.97 34.56 -10.62
N VAL A 92 9.71 34.21 -10.87
CA VAL A 92 9.34 33.24 -11.91
C VAL A 92 9.83 33.76 -13.27
N PRO A 93 10.66 32.99 -14.01
CA PRO A 93 11.17 33.42 -15.30
C PRO A 93 10.03 33.52 -16.33
N ALA A 94 10.13 34.50 -17.24
CA ALA A 94 9.13 34.69 -18.29
C ALA A 94 9.27 33.63 -19.39
N ASP A 95 10.50 33.17 -19.65
CA ASP A 95 10.81 32.03 -20.51
C ASP A 95 11.67 31.01 -19.74
N PRO A 96 11.03 30.07 -19.00
CA PRO A 96 11.72 29.04 -18.22
C PRO A 96 12.80 28.25 -18.97
N ALA A 97 12.68 28.11 -20.30
CA ALA A 97 13.59 27.31 -21.10
C ALA A 97 14.91 28.03 -21.41
N ASN A 98 14.92 29.37 -21.35
CA ASN A 98 16.06 30.17 -21.80
C ASN A 98 16.56 31.17 -20.74
N ASP A 99 15.70 31.58 -19.81
CA ASP A 99 16.05 32.55 -18.78
C ASP A 99 16.83 31.89 -17.65
N VAL A 100 17.85 32.60 -17.14
CA VAL A 100 18.55 32.22 -15.91
C VAL A 100 18.00 33.06 -14.77
N ALA A 101 17.31 32.40 -13.86
CA ALA A 101 16.64 33.03 -12.74
C ALA A 101 17.63 33.28 -11.58
N ALA A 102 17.65 34.51 -11.06
CA ALA A 102 18.58 34.91 -10.01
C ALA A 102 18.02 34.58 -8.62
N LEU A 103 18.74 33.78 -7.84
CA LEU A 103 18.37 33.46 -6.47
C LEU A 103 18.73 34.61 -5.53
N ALA A 104 17.75 35.06 -4.75
CA ALA A 104 17.94 36.04 -3.68
C ALA A 104 17.83 35.34 -2.33
N GLN A 105 18.92 35.36 -1.55
CA GLN A 105 18.95 34.74 -0.22
C GLN A 105 18.12 35.56 0.77
N LEU A 106 17.11 34.94 1.38
CA LEU A 106 16.27 35.60 2.38
C LEU A 106 16.85 35.47 3.79
N SER A 107 17.39 34.30 4.15
CA SER A 107 17.99 34.05 5.48
C SER A 107 19.42 34.61 5.59
N THR A 108 19.96 34.79 6.80
CA THR A 108 21.33 35.34 7.01
C THR A 108 22.42 34.25 7.00
N ASN A 109 23.69 34.62 6.77
CA ASN A 109 24.81 33.67 6.72
C ASN A 109 25.23 33.08 8.09
N SER A 110 24.72 33.62 9.20
CA SER A 110 24.94 33.07 10.55
C SER A 110 23.96 31.96 10.92
N PHE A 111 23.00 31.65 10.03
CA PHE A 111 22.23 30.41 10.08
C PHE A 111 23.12 29.26 9.63
N LEU A 112 23.55 28.45 10.59
CA LEU A 112 23.96 27.08 10.30
C LEU A 112 22.72 26.23 10.58
N VAL A 113 22.03 25.89 9.49
CA VAL A 113 20.98 24.87 9.49
C VAL A 113 21.80 23.59 9.37
N ASN A 114 21.87 22.77 10.41
CA ASN A 114 22.41 21.43 10.19
C ASN A 114 21.49 20.72 9.16
N SER A 115 21.94 19.65 8.53
CA SER A 115 21.22 18.97 7.43
C SER A 115 19.83 18.40 7.79
N TYR A 116 19.32 18.67 8.99
CA TYR A 116 18.07 18.18 9.56
C TYR A 116 17.17 19.30 10.11
N ASP A 117 17.38 20.58 9.73
CA ASP A 117 16.79 21.74 10.43
C ASP A 117 15.74 22.55 9.61
N VAL A 118 15.39 22.14 8.38
CA VAL A 118 14.11 22.54 7.76
C VAL A 118 13.20 21.34 7.92
N GLU A 119 12.12 21.57 8.64
CA GLU A 119 11.15 20.56 9.07
C GLU A 119 9.91 20.60 8.20
N PHE A 120 9.71 21.68 7.41
CA PHE A 120 8.60 21.79 6.49
C PHE A 120 8.84 22.91 5.44
N ALA A 121 8.33 22.73 4.21
CA ALA A 121 8.19 23.73 3.15
C ALA A 121 7.71 25.14 3.59
N PRO A 122 8.30 26.21 3.05
CA PRO A 122 7.84 27.57 3.32
C PRO A 122 6.33 27.78 3.07
N VAL A 123 5.58 28.19 4.11
CA VAL A 123 4.14 28.49 3.98
C VAL A 123 3.95 29.97 3.72
N ILE A 124 3.52 30.32 2.50
CA ILE A 124 3.30 31.72 2.12
C ILE A 124 2.03 32.26 2.76
N SER A 125 2.10 33.44 3.37
CA SER A 125 0.95 34.12 3.93
C SER A 125 -0.08 34.48 2.84
N PRO A 126 -1.39 34.55 3.15
CA PRO A 126 -2.42 34.82 2.14
C PRO A 126 -2.25 36.13 1.35
N ASP A 127 -1.51 37.11 1.89
CA ASP A 127 -1.18 38.37 1.22
C ASP A 127 0.07 38.31 0.32
N GLY A 128 0.75 37.16 0.29
CA GLY A 128 1.95 36.91 -0.50
C GLY A 128 3.19 37.68 -0.03
N GLN A 129 3.19 38.23 1.20
CA GLN A 129 4.26 39.12 1.67
C GLN A 129 5.27 38.43 2.60
N THR A 130 4.84 37.39 3.31
CA THR A 130 5.65 36.70 4.32
C THR A 130 5.56 35.18 4.18
N ILE A 131 6.48 34.47 4.83
CA ILE A 131 6.44 33.02 4.97
C ILE A 131 6.46 32.60 6.43
N LEU A 132 5.87 31.44 6.71
CA LEU A 132 6.24 30.60 7.85
C LEU A 132 7.31 29.60 7.41
N PHE A 133 8.28 29.35 8.27
CA PHE A 133 9.32 28.33 8.07
C PHE A 133 9.82 27.86 9.43
N SER A 134 10.41 26.66 9.48
CA SER A 134 11.02 26.15 10.71
C SER A 134 12.49 26.56 10.86
N HIS A 135 12.97 26.63 12.10
CA HIS A 135 14.38 26.82 12.42
C HIS A 135 14.71 26.36 13.86
N ASN A 136 15.63 25.41 13.99
CA ASN A 136 16.15 24.97 15.29
C ASN A 136 17.46 25.71 15.66
N GLY A 137 17.32 26.94 16.16
CA GLY A 137 18.48 27.77 16.50
C GLY A 137 19.18 27.33 17.79
N ASN A 138 20.45 26.92 17.70
CA ASN A 138 21.29 26.47 18.83
C ASN A 138 21.68 27.57 19.86
N SER A 139 20.85 28.59 20.10
CA SER A 139 21.03 29.51 21.22
C SER A 139 19.73 30.19 21.68
N THR A 140 19.21 29.78 22.84
CA THR A 140 18.35 30.55 23.76
C THR A 140 16.95 31.00 23.30
N ALA A 141 16.51 30.74 22.06
CA ALA A 141 15.15 31.04 21.61
C ALA A 141 14.30 29.77 21.51
N VAL A 142 13.11 29.82 22.10
CA VAL A 142 12.22 28.66 22.31
C VAL A 142 11.15 28.47 21.22
N ASN A 143 11.35 29.06 20.04
CA ASN A 143 10.44 28.86 18.90
C ASN A 143 11.10 27.96 17.86
N THR A 144 10.32 27.04 17.31
CA THR A 144 10.68 26.29 16.09
C THR A 144 10.08 26.91 14.82
N ILE A 145 8.93 27.60 14.89
CA ILE A 145 8.31 28.27 13.73
C ILE A 145 8.58 29.78 13.74
N TYR A 146 8.98 30.32 12.59
CA TYR A 146 9.29 31.74 12.40
C TYR A 146 8.54 32.35 11.22
N THR A 147 8.29 33.65 11.30
CA THR A 147 7.76 34.48 10.21
C THR A 147 8.87 35.31 9.59
N MET A 148 8.94 35.44 8.26
CA MET A 148 9.86 36.38 7.59
C MET A 148 9.30 36.97 6.29
N PRO A 149 9.71 38.19 5.88
CA PRO A 149 9.32 38.76 4.59
C PRO A 149 9.93 38.03 3.39
N ILE A 150 9.20 37.97 2.28
CA ILE A 150 9.67 37.40 0.99
C ILE A 150 10.61 38.37 0.24
N THR A 151 10.72 39.64 0.68
CA THR A 151 11.57 40.65 0.05
C THR A 151 12.71 41.11 0.95
N GLY A 152 13.91 41.23 0.38
CA GLY A 152 15.10 41.85 1.01
C GLY A 152 16.19 40.83 1.33
N GLU A 153 17.36 40.96 0.69
CA GLU A 153 18.49 40.07 0.95
C GLU A 153 19.03 40.21 2.38
N GLY A 154 19.25 39.08 3.05
CA GLY A 154 19.91 39.05 4.36
C GLY A 154 19.09 39.62 5.52
N SER A 155 17.76 39.39 5.49
CA SER A 155 16.85 39.81 6.55
C SER A 155 17.18 39.11 7.87
N SER A 156 17.69 39.84 8.86
CA SER A 156 17.64 39.45 10.28
C SER A 156 16.25 39.66 10.90
N ASN A 157 15.23 39.95 10.09
CA ASN A 157 13.88 40.32 10.50
C ASN A 157 12.95 39.09 10.44
N PHE A 158 13.34 38.02 11.12
CA PHE A 158 12.44 36.91 11.36
C PHE A 158 11.93 36.99 12.80
N THR A 159 10.65 36.71 13.01
CA THR A 159 10.02 36.78 14.33
C THR A 159 9.44 35.42 14.68
N GLY A 160 9.83 34.89 15.83
CA GLY A 160 9.30 33.62 16.33
C GLY A 160 7.78 33.70 16.49
N LEU A 161 7.08 32.69 15.98
CA LEU A 161 5.62 32.70 15.91
C LEU A 161 4.97 32.64 17.30
N PHE A 162 5.62 31.95 18.24
CA PHE A 162 5.10 31.64 19.59
C PHE A 162 5.72 32.48 20.72
N GLY A 163 6.70 33.35 20.42
CA GLY A 163 7.33 34.22 21.42
C GLY A 163 8.33 33.48 22.31
N ALA A 164 8.22 33.57 23.63
CA ALA A 164 9.16 32.92 24.56
C ALA A 164 8.60 31.63 25.19
N ASP A 165 7.52 31.08 24.62
CA ASP A 165 6.85 29.89 25.17
C ASP A 165 7.66 28.62 24.84
N PRO A 166 8.27 27.96 25.85
CA PRO A 166 9.08 26.76 25.62
C PRO A 166 8.29 25.51 25.25
N ASN A 167 6.95 25.55 25.36
CA ASN A 167 6.12 24.35 25.27
C ASN A 167 5.42 24.19 23.91
N LEU A 168 5.53 25.18 23.03
CA LEU A 168 4.99 25.12 21.67
C LEU A 168 6.12 24.81 20.71
N VAL A 169 6.20 23.55 20.31
CA VAL A 169 7.15 23.03 19.33
C VAL A 169 6.31 22.68 18.11
N GLY A 170 6.45 23.44 17.02
CA GLY A 170 5.90 23.04 15.72
C GLY A 170 6.46 21.67 15.30
N PRO A 171 5.72 20.88 14.51
CA PRO A 171 6.11 19.52 14.18
C PRO A 171 7.27 19.52 13.18
N GLY A 172 8.15 18.55 13.35
CA GLY A 172 9.17 18.14 12.41
C GLY A 172 8.59 17.20 11.35
N ASP A 173 8.62 17.60 10.08
CA ASP A 173 9.01 16.81 8.89
C ASP A 173 8.14 17.09 7.62
N GLY A 174 8.76 17.53 6.52
CA GLY A 174 8.26 17.32 5.15
C GLY A 174 7.14 18.21 4.63
N ASN A 175 6.18 17.64 3.87
CA ASN A 175 5.11 18.36 3.16
C ASN A 175 3.98 18.89 4.07
N HIS A 176 4.22 18.88 5.38
CA HIS A 176 3.17 18.96 6.35
C HIS A 176 3.33 20.22 7.19
N HIS A 177 2.47 21.17 6.86
CA HIS A 177 2.70 22.57 7.13
C HIS A 177 1.68 23.12 8.11
N PRO A 178 2.04 24.16 8.87
CA PRO A 178 1.05 25.05 9.42
C PRO A 178 0.11 25.58 8.33
N ILE A 179 -1.20 25.49 8.53
CA ILE A 179 -2.21 25.88 7.54
C ILE A 179 -2.79 27.24 7.92
N TYR A 180 -2.76 28.18 6.97
CA TYR A 180 -3.51 29.43 7.09
C TYR A 180 -4.99 29.22 6.77
N SER A 181 -5.87 29.67 7.65
CA SER A 181 -7.29 29.89 7.32
C SER A 181 -7.68 31.32 7.71
N GLY A 182 -7.82 32.17 6.69
CA GLY A 182 -7.88 33.62 6.89
C GLY A 182 -6.61 34.14 7.56
N SER A 183 -6.73 34.69 8.77
CA SER A 183 -5.60 35.21 9.55
C SER A 183 -5.14 34.29 10.68
N ASP A 184 -5.81 33.14 10.85
CA ASP A 184 -5.49 32.14 11.86
C ASP A 184 -4.56 31.08 11.25
N VAL A 185 -3.71 30.50 12.10
CA VAL A 185 -2.76 29.44 11.73
C VAL A 185 -3.08 28.18 12.53
N TYR A 186 -3.21 27.05 11.86
CA TYR A 186 -3.42 25.73 12.47
C TYR A 186 -2.16 24.89 12.32
N PHE A 187 -1.78 24.13 13.34
CA PHE A 187 -0.53 23.36 13.36
C PHE A 187 -0.62 22.21 14.37
N ILE A 188 0.17 21.16 14.19
CA ILE A 188 0.34 20.07 15.16
C ILE A 188 1.41 20.47 16.20
N ASN A 189 1.35 19.94 17.43
CA ASN A 189 2.35 20.23 18.46
C ASN A 189 2.77 18.95 19.19
N ASN A 190 4.01 18.52 18.95
CA ASN A 190 4.63 17.28 19.45
C ASN A 190 5.31 17.49 20.81
N ASN A 191 4.55 17.97 21.80
CA ASN A 191 5.06 18.07 23.15
C ASN A 191 4.07 17.46 24.14
N SER A 192 4.39 16.21 24.54
CA SER A 192 3.67 15.34 25.47
C SER A 192 3.39 15.92 26.87
N GLY A 193 3.84 17.15 27.16
CA GLY A 193 3.71 17.79 28.47
C GLY A 193 2.58 18.84 28.63
N PHE A 194 1.71 19.05 27.64
CA PHE A 194 0.90 20.28 27.60
C PHE A 194 -0.23 20.40 28.63
N ASP A 195 -0.93 19.36 29.05
CA ASP A 195 -2.20 19.57 29.77
C ASP A 195 -2.25 19.10 31.22
N GLY A 196 -1.24 18.41 31.73
CA GLY A 196 -1.34 17.79 33.06
C GLY A 196 -2.57 16.86 33.18
N ALA A 197 -3.17 16.48 32.05
CA ALA A 197 -4.07 15.36 31.97
C ALA A 197 -3.18 14.12 32.06
N ALA A 198 -3.61 13.13 32.84
CA ALA A 198 -2.94 11.85 32.81
C ALA A 198 -3.08 11.31 31.39
N ILE A 199 -1.95 11.19 30.69
CA ILE A 199 -1.75 10.12 29.71
C ILE A 199 -2.34 8.85 30.33
N PRO A 200 -3.23 8.09 29.64
CA PRO A 200 -3.64 6.78 30.08
C PRO A 200 -2.41 6.00 30.53
N ASP A 201 -2.37 5.65 31.82
CA ASP A 201 -1.25 4.97 32.46
C ASP A 201 -1.07 3.61 31.78
N PHE A 202 -0.08 3.51 30.90
CA PHE A 202 0.34 2.24 30.32
C PHE A 202 1.27 1.56 31.34
N ASP A 203 0.67 0.95 32.36
CA ASP A 203 1.36 0.04 33.27
C ASP A 203 1.88 -1.18 32.47
N VAL A 204 3.05 -1.04 31.83
CA VAL A 204 3.82 -2.18 31.30
C VAL A 204 5.14 -2.23 32.04
N PRO A 205 5.34 -3.21 32.94
CA PRO A 205 6.65 -3.50 33.48
C PRO A 205 7.48 -4.21 32.41
N ASP A 206 8.62 -3.61 32.04
CA ASP A 206 9.71 -4.22 31.27
C ASP A 206 9.55 -4.34 29.74
N ASP A 207 9.42 -3.22 29.04
CA ASP A 207 9.77 -3.12 27.61
C ASP A 207 11.26 -2.77 27.43
N PRO A 208 12.10 -3.65 26.85
CA PRO A 208 13.43 -3.31 26.41
C PRO A 208 13.37 -2.65 25.02
N GLN A 209 13.35 -1.31 25.01
CA GLN A 209 13.41 -0.44 23.81
C GLN A 209 14.09 -1.06 22.56
N PRO A 210 13.35 -1.31 21.48
CA PRO A 210 13.92 -1.48 20.14
C PRO A 210 14.05 -0.11 19.48
N TRP A 211 15.21 0.51 19.64
CA TRP A 211 15.86 1.57 18.82
C TRP A 211 15.08 2.85 18.43
N PHE A 212 13.82 3.03 18.78
CA PHE A 212 13.11 4.31 18.69
C PHE A 212 12.94 4.91 20.09
N SER A 213 13.43 6.13 20.28
CA SER A 213 13.54 6.80 21.56
C SER A 213 12.36 7.71 21.91
N SER A 214 11.28 7.73 21.13
CA SER A 214 10.04 8.42 21.47
C SER A 214 9.11 7.45 22.19
N GLY A 215 8.77 7.74 23.45
CA GLY A 215 7.54 7.19 24.04
C GLY A 215 6.31 7.70 23.27
N PRO A 216 5.08 7.26 23.60
CA PRO A 216 3.87 7.72 22.91
C PRO A 216 3.83 9.26 22.89
N ASP A 217 3.89 9.83 21.70
CA ASP A 217 4.03 11.25 21.42
C ASP A 217 2.71 11.84 20.94
N TRP A 218 1.68 11.73 21.78
CA TRP A 218 0.34 12.24 21.48
C TRP A 218 0.31 13.64 20.86
N ASP A 219 0.09 13.65 19.55
CA ASP A 219 0.03 14.84 18.73
C ASP A 219 -1.38 15.42 18.64
N ARG A 220 -1.46 16.75 18.72
CA ARG A 220 -2.74 17.48 18.73
C ARG A 220 -2.69 18.69 17.82
N ILE A 221 -3.85 19.00 17.25
CA ILE A 221 -4.03 20.18 16.42
C ILE A 221 -4.29 21.40 17.31
N TYR A 222 -3.51 22.46 17.09
CA TYR A 222 -3.63 23.76 17.73
C TYR A 222 -4.02 24.84 16.74
N LYS A 223 -4.67 25.87 17.26
CA LYS A 223 -5.00 27.10 16.55
C LYS A 223 -4.27 28.27 17.18
N ARG A 224 -3.57 29.06 16.36
CA ARG A 224 -3.07 30.39 16.71
C ARG A 224 -3.88 31.46 15.99
N THR A 225 -4.55 32.31 16.76
CA THR A 225 -5.30 33.45 16.21
C THR A 225 -4.38 34.56 15.70
N ALA A 226 -4.90 35.47 14.89
CA ALA A 226 -4.19 36.70 14.48
C ALA A 226 -3.69 37.55 15.67
N ALA A 227 -4.36 37.46 16.82
CA ALA A 227 -3.96 38.15 18.06
C ALA A 227 -2.81 37.42 18.80
N GLY A 228 -2.35 36.27 18.30
CA GLY A 228 -1.30 35.46 18.90
C GLY A 228 -1.76 34.51 20.01
N VAL A 229 -3.08 34.37 20.24
CA VAL A 229 -3.63 33.41 21.21
C VAL A 229 -3.57 32.01 20.62
N VAL A 230 -2.97 31.07 21.36
CA VAL A 230 -2.83 29.65 21.00
C VAL A 230 -3.77 28.79 21.86
N THR A 231 -4.55 27.91 21.24
CA THR A 231 -5.48 26.99 21.93
C THR A 231 -5.55 25.64 21.20
N PRO A 232 -5.64 24.50 21.93
CA PRO A 232 -5.88 23.21 21.30
C PRO A 232 -7.26 23.15 20.64
N VAL A 233 -7.35 22.48 19.49
CA VAL A 233 -8.58 22.21 18.75
C VAL A 233 -9.08 20.79 19.05
N THR A 234 -8.19 19.80 19.02
CA THR A 234 -8.48 18.40 19.37
C THR A 234 -8.18 18.12 20.84
N ALA A 235 -8.76 17.05 21.39
CA ALA A 235 -8.57 16.52 22.74
C ALA A 235 -7.72 15.23 22.72
N PRO A 236 -7.09 14.81 23.85
CA PRO A 236 -6.29 13.57 23.88
C PRO A 236 -7.08 12.30 23.50
N GLY A 237 -8.42 12.32 23.64
CA GLY A 237 -9.28 11.20 23.25
C GLY A 237 -9.62 11.14 21.76
N ASP A 238 -9.18 12.12 20.96
CA ASP A 238 -9.43 12.15 19.50
C ASP A 238 -8.40 11.33 18.70
N GLY A 239 -7.48 10.63 19.39
CA GLY A 239 -6.41 9.82 18.79
C GLY A 239 -5.11 10.61 18.63
N ASP A 240 -4.04 9.88 18.30
CA ASP A 240 -2.76 10.47 17.91
C ASP A 240 -2.82 10.95 16.46
N ILE A 241 -2.35 12.16 16.17
CA ILE A 241 -2.55 12.79 14.86
C ILE A 241 -1.19 13.09 14.23
N ASP A 242 -0.77 12.22 13.33
CA ASP A 242 0.47 12.39 12.60
C ASP A 242 0.46 13.64 11.72
N VAL A 243 1.67 14.12 11.46
CA VAL A 243 1.92 15.23 10.55
C VAL A 243 1.40 14.88 9.15
N GLY A 244 0.65 15.80 8.53
CA GLY A 244 0.07 15.61 7.20
C GLY A 244 -1.33 15.01 7.14
N LEU A 245 -1.85 14.58 8.29
CA LEU A 245 -3.18 14.00 8.41
C LEU A 245 -4.22 14.99 8.94
N PHE A 246 -4.10 16.28 8.58
CA PHE A 246 -5.19 17.25 8.76
C PHE A 246 -5.23 18.34 7.68
N ASP A 247 -6.42 18.89 7.45
CA ASP A 247 -6.64 20.06 6.61
C ASP A 247 -7.85 20.88 7.09
N VAL A 248 -7.90 22.18 6.77
CA VAL A 248 -8.97 23.10 7.17
C VAL A 248 -9.92 23.31 5.99
N THR A 249 -11.23 23.21 6.24
CA THR A 249 -12.21 23.47 5.18
C THR A 249 -12.06 24.89 4.62
N PRO A 250 -12.28 25.12 3.31
CA PRO A 250 -12.07 26.45 2.69
C PRO A 250 -12.87 27.60 3.32
N ASP A 251 -14.00 27.30 3.95
CA ASP A 251 -14.83 28.25 4.70
C ASP A 251 -14.30 28.55 6.11
N GLY A 252 -13.27 27.84 6.57
CA GLY A 252 -12.66 27.94 7.89
C GLY A 252 -13.52 27.41 9.03
N ALA A 253 -14.60 26.68 8.74
CA ALA A 253 -15.55 26.23 9.75
C ALA A 253 -15.10 24.95 10.46
N SER A 254 -14.44 24.03 9.76
CA SER A 254 -14.06 22.70 10.28
C SER A 254 -12.63 22.32 9.90
N ILE A 255 -12.09 21.36 10.64
CA ILE A 255 -10.84 20.65 10.35
C ILE A 255 -11.23 19.21 10.02
N VAL A 256 -10.67 18.67 8.94
CA VAL A 256 -10.68 17.23 8.63
C VAL A 256 -9.37 16.65 9.12
N PHE A 257 -9.38 15.51 9.80
CA PHE A 257 -8.17 14.83 10.25
C PHE A 257 -8.31 13.31 10.28
N ALA A 258 -7.19 12.59 10.27
CA ALA A 258 -7.11 11.15 10.47
C ALA A 258 -6.10 10.85 11.60
N PRO A 259 -6.49 10.14 12.67
CA PRO A 259 -5.54 9.68 13.68
C PRO A 259 -4.91 8.33 13.31
N ASP A 260 -3.65 8.13 13.67
CA ASP A 260 -2.89 6.87 13.45
C ASP A 260 -3.40 5.72 14.34
N ASN A 261 -3.90 6.06 15.55
CA ASN A 261 -4.34 5.06 16.52
C ASN A 261 -5.45 5.60 17.45
N PRO A 262 -6.71 5.14 17.31
CA PRO A 262 -7.74 5.44 18.29
C PRO A 262 -7.57 4.57 19.55
N ILE A 263 -7.36 5.23 20.71
CA ILE A 263 -7.01 4.66 22.03
C ILE A 263 -8.17 3.91 22.71
N ALA A 264 -8.90 3.03 22.01
CA ALA A 264 -9.98 2.26 22.60
C ALA A 264 -9.67 0.76 22.60
N ALA A 265 -8.74 0.38 23.48
CA ALA A 265 -8.53 -0.96 24.02
C ALA A 265 -7.96 -2.00 23.02
N ARG A 266 -6.72 -2.44 23.30
CA ARG A 266 -5.99 -3.59 22.69
C ARG A 266 -6.72 -4.95 22.73
N ILE A 267 -8.00 -5.00 23.09
CA ILE A 267 -8.77 -6.24 23.28
C ILE A 267 -9.56 -6.60 22.01
N ASN A 268 -9.68 -5.72 21.02
CA ASN A 268 -10.25 -6.03 19.71
C ASN A 268 -9.46 -5.34 18.59
N ARG A 269 -8.66 -6.11 17.82
CA ARG A 269 -8.04 -5.63 16.56
C ARG A 269 -9.07 -5.09 15.54
N GLY A 270 -10.36 -5.30 15.74
CA GLY A 270 -11.42 -4.73 14.88
C GLY A 270 -11.76 -3.25 15.09
N ASP A 271 -11.30 -2.61 16.18
CA ASP A 271 -11.62 -1.21 16.51
C ASP A 271 -10.45 -0.22 16.28
N ILE A 272 -9.30 -0.69 15.81
CA ILE A 272 -8.05 0.09 15.55
C ILE A 272 -7.98 0.72 14.15
N ARG A 273 -9.10 0.86 13.45
CA ARG A 273 -9.08 1.38 12.08
C ARG A 273 -8.83 2.90 12.08
N PRO A 274 -7.79 3.40 11.38
CA PRO A 274 -7.68 4.83 11.13
C PRO A 274 -8.92 5.30 10.35
N LYS A 275 -9.52 6.38 10.84
CA LYS A 275 -10.80 6.91 10.38
C LYS A 275 -10.64 8.37 10.06
N LEU A 276 -11.42 8.87 9.09
CA LEU A 276 -11.51 10.29 8.86
C LEU A 276 -12.52 10.92 9.82
N TYR A 277 -12.17 12.06 10.40
CA TYR A 277 -13.02 12.83 11.28
C TYR A 277 -13.12 14.28 10.83
N THR A 278 -14.21 14.92 11.22
CA THR A 278 -14.39 16.37 11.17
C THR A 278 -14.53 16.93 12.58
N ILE A 279 -13.93 18.09 12.84
CA ILE A 279 -14.10 18.83 14.10
C ILE A 279 -14.23 20.33 13.80
N PRO A 280 -15.09 21.09 14.50
CA PRO A 280 -15.15 22.54 14.31
C PRO A 280 -13.79 23.20 14.59
N THR A 281 -13.42 24.24 13.85
CA THR A 281 -12.16 24.99 14.09
C THR A 281 -12.13 25.71 15.45
N SER A 282 -13.28 25.80 16.13
CA SER A 282 -13.40 26.26 17.52
C SER A 282 -13.07 25.17 18.57
N GLY A 283 -12.77 23.95 18.14
CA GLY A 283 -12.79 22.74 18.95
C GLY A 283 -14.21 22.22 19.20
N GLY A 284 -14.31 21.04 19.81
CA GLY A 284 -15.60 20.41 20.12
C GLY A 284 -15.55 18.89 20.08
N THR A 285 -16.59 18.28 19.53
CA THR A 285 -16.69 16.83 19.34
C THR A 285 -16.28 16.47 17.92
N ALA A 286 -15.32 15.56 17.77
CA ALA A 286 -15.00 14.96 16.48
C ALA A 286 -16.17 14.09 15.96
N ILE A 287 -16.46 14.19 14.67
CA ILE A 287 -17.52 13.43 13.99
C ILE A 287 -16.87 12.63 12.88
N GLU A 288 -17.02 11.31 12.93
CA GLU A 288 -16.53 10.39 11.90
C GLU A 288 -17.17 10.68 10.53
N ILE A 289 -16.35 10.64 9.48
CA ILE A 289 -16.77 10.61 8.07
C ILE A 289 -17.00 9.13 7.72
N PRO A 290 -18.26 8.66 7.62
CA PRO A 290 -18.53 7.23 7.52
C PRO A 290 -18.09 6.66 6.17
N MET A 291 -17.30 5.59 6.20
CA MET A 291 -16.86 4.82 5.03
C MET A 291 -17.27 3.35 5.16
N PRO A 292 -17.58 2.63 4.05
CA PRO A 292 -17.83 1.20 4.09
C PRO A 292 -16.63 0.41 4.62
N VAL A 293 -16.92 -0.61 5.42
CA VAL A 293 -15.94 -1.61 5.87
C VAL A 293 -15.47 -2.44 4.68
N VAL A 294 -14.16 -2.58 4.54
CA VAL A 294 -13.50 -3.48 3.57
C VAL A 294 -13.03 -4.76 4.27
N ALA A 295 -12.56 -5.75 3.49
CA ALA A 295 -12.23 -7.09 3.98
C ALA A 295 -10.95 -7.13 4.85
N HIS A 296 -10.12 -6.09 4.76
CA HIS A 296 -8.89 -5.90 5.54
C HIS A 296 -8.98 -4.63 6.40
N ASP A 297 -8.02 -4.47 7.31
CA ASP A 297 -7.79 -3.19 7.98
C ASP A 297 -6.92 -2.34 7.06
N PHE A 298 -7.34 -1.10 6.80
CA PHE A 298 -6.65 -0.18 5.89
C PHE A 298 -6.10 1.03 6.66
N SER A 299 -5.04 1.65 6.15
CA SER A 299 -4.39 2.85 6.63
C SER A 299 -4.82 4.10 5.87
N ILE A 300 -4.77 5.25 6.55
CA ILE A 300 -4.73 6.57 5.92
C ILE A 300 -3.41 7.18 6.34
N GLU A 301 -2.56 7.47 5.38
CA GLU A 301 -1.18 7.83 5.63
C GLU A 301 -0.72 8.95 4.71
N LYS A 302 0.47 9.50 4.99
CA LYS A 302 1.21 10.46 4.16
C LYS A 302 0.53 11.81 3.92
N GLN A 303 -0.72 11.90 3.45
CA GLN A 303 -1.35 13.18 3.12
C GLN A 303 -2.89 13.09 3.01
N LEU A 304 -3.58 14.13 3.49
CA LEU A 304 -4.97 14.43 3.12
C LEU A 304 -5.18 15.91 2.76
N GLN A 305 -6.19 16.20 1.94
CA GLN A 305 -6.60 17.58 1.56
C GLN A 305 -8.11 17.66 1.33
N VAL A 306 -8.71 18.81 1.65
CA VAL A 306 -10.11 19.13 1.35
C VAL A 306 -10.20 19.87 0.02
N SER A 307 -11.18 19.51 -0.80
CA SER A 307 -11.44 20.20 -2.07
C SER A 307 -11.77 21.69 -1.88
N ALA A 308 -11.46 22.51 -2.88
CA ALA A 308 -11.69 23.96 -2.83
C ALA A 308 -13.17 24.36 -2.63
N ASP A 309 -14.11 23.47 -2.95
CA ASP A 309 -15.54 23.66 -2.67
C ASP A 309 -15.97 23.19 -1.27
N GLY A 310 -15.08 22.56 -0.50
CA GLY A 310 -15.33 22.06 0.85
C GLY A 310 -16.15 20.77 0.92
N GLN A 311 -16.41 20.10 -0.20
CA GLN A 311 -17.37 19.00 -0.29
C GLN A 311 -16.73 17.60 -0.27
N THR A 312 -15.44 17.50 -0.56
CA THR A 312 -14.74 16.23 -0.79
C THR A 312 -13.41 16.22 -0.04
N VAL A 313 -13.05 15.08 0.55
CA VAL A 313 -11.76 14.83 1.18
C VAL A 313 -10.97 13.91 0.26
N PHE A 314 -9.74 14.30 -0.07
CA PHE A 314 -8.76 13.49 -0.77
C PHE A 314 -7.75 12.97 0.23
N PHE A 315 -7.35 11.72 0.12
CA PHE A 315 -6.40 11.09 1.06
C PHE A 315 -5.59 10.00 0.37
N ILE A 316 -4.37 9.78 0.85
CA ILE A 316 -3.56 8.61 0.49
C ILE A 316 -3.84 7.49 1.51
N GLY A 317 -4.01 6.26 1.04
CA GLY A 317 -4.20 5.09 1.90
C GLY A 317 -4.39 3.82 1.08
N ASP A 318 -4.50 2.69 1.75
CA ASP A 318 -4.57 1.35 1.14
C ASP A 318 -6.00 0.76 1.18
N TYR A 319 -7.00 1.63 0.99
CA TYR A 319 -8.43 1.35 1.17
C TYR A 319 -8.96 0.16 0.34
N GLU A 320 -8.52 0.00 -0.92
CA GLU A 320 -9.00 -1.09 -1.78
C GLU A 320 -8.08 -2.32 -1.79
N SER A 321 -6.82 -2.19 -1.40
CA SER A 321 -5.83 -3.27 -1.44
C SER A 321 -4.79 -3.01 -0.37
N LEU A 322 -4.69 -3.91 0.61
CA LEU A 322 -3.72 -3.82 1.71
C LEU A 322 -2.29 -3.60 1.20
N GLY A 323 -1.54 -2.73 1.87
CA GLY A 323 -0.13 -2.50 1.57
C GLY A 323 0.13 -1.70 0.30
N ARG A 324 -0.92 -1.15 -0.32
CA ARG A 324 -0.81 -0.37 -1.54
C ARG A 324 -1.43 1.00 -1.35
N SER A 325 -0.58 2.01 -1.19
CA SER A 325 -1.04 3.37 -0.95
C SER A 325 -1.44 4.06 -2.24
N GLU A 326 -2.72 4.36 -2.36
CA GLU A 326 -3.32 4.97 -3.54
C GLU A 326 -4.02 6.27 -3.17
N LEU A 327 -4.29 7.10 -4.17
CA LEU A 327 -5.00 8.35 -3.96
C LEU A 327 -6.51 8.10 -4.06
N PHE A 328 -7.22 8.37 -2.98
CA PHE A 328 -8.68 8.24 -2.88
C PHE A 328 -9.35 9.59 -2.65
N SER A 329 -10.65 9.64 -2.94
CA SER A 329 -11.53 10.72 -2.54
C SER A 329 -12.82 10.19 -1.91
N VAL A 330 -13.38 10.92 -0.94
CA VAL A 330 -14.66 10.60 -0.31
C VAL A 330 -15.44 11.90 -0.05
N PRO A 331 -16.77 11.94 -0.21
CA PRO A 331 -17.55 13.09 0.23
C PRO A 331 -17.31 13.38 1.70
N ILE A 332 -17.24 14.66 2.09
CA ILE A 332 -17.03 15.05 3.51
C ILE A 332 -18.15 14.56 4.44
N THR A 333 -19.31 14.20 3.87
CA THR A 333 -20.44 13.59 4.59
C THR A 333 -20.35 12.05 4.69
N GLY A 334 -19.32 11.44 4.13
CA GLY A 334 -19.12 9.99 4.01
C GLY A 334 -19.70 9.38 2.73
N GLY A 335 -19.40 8.09 2.54
CA GLY A 335 -19.71 7.32 1.34
C GLY A 335 -18.60 6.34 0.98
N THR A 336 -18.75 5.65 -0.14
CA THR A 336 -17.68 4.79 -0.70
C THR A 336 -16.56 5.68 -1.26
N PRO A 337 -15.31 5.54 -0.80
CA PRO A 337 -14.17 6.18 -1.43
C PRO A 337 -14.07 5.83 -2.92
N THR A 338 -13.68 6.81 -3.73
CA THR A 338 -13.44 6.68 -5.17
C THR A 338 -11.95 6.82 -5.43
N ARG A 339 -11.33 5.81 -6.04
CA ARG A 339 -9.92 5.86 -6.47
C ARG A 339 -9.72 6.96 -7.52
N ILE A 340 -8.77 7.85 -7.26
CA ILE A 340 -8.40 9.00 -8.10
C ILE A 340 -7.17 8.69 -8.95
N SER A 341 -6.17 8.04 -8.36
CA SER A 341 -5.02 7.55 -9.10
C SER A 341 -5.43 6.46 -10.08
N ASP A 342 -4.65 6.29 -11.14
CA ASP A 342 -4.78 5.14 -12.03
C ASP A 342 -4.44 3.84 -11.30
N ASN A 343 -4.69 2.70 -11.96
CA ASN A 343 -4.19 1.44 -11.46
C ASN A 343 -2.66 1.50 -11.51
N LEU A 344 -2.04 1.73 -10.35
CA LEU A 344 -0.61 1.63 -10.12
C LEU A 344 -0.20 0.18 -10.39
N HIS A 345 0.69 -0.06 -11.35
CA HIS A 345 1.28 -1.39 -11.49
C HIS A 345 2.19 -1.60 -10.26
N TRP A 346 2.20 -2.83 -9.70
CA TRP A 346 2.56 -3.11 -8.30
C TRP A 346 3.87 -2.44 -7.85
N ALA A 347 3.87 -2.01 -6.58
CA ALA A 347 4.86 -1.17 -5.90
C ALA A 347 4.92 0.33 -6.24
N GLY A 348 4.07 0.83 -7.13
CA GLY A 348 3.95 2.26 -7.36
C GLY A 348 3.08 2.97 -6.33
N ASP A 349 3.53 3.13 -5.08
CA ASP A 349 2.79 3.90 -4.08
C ASP A 349 2.60 5.35 -4.49
N VAL A 350 1.42 5.91 -4.22
CA VAL A 350 1.25 7.38 -4.18
C VAL A 350 1.95 7.90 -2.94
N THR A 351 2.86 8.84 -3.14
CA THR A 351 3.65 9.45 -2.06
C THR A 351 3.24 10.88 -1.75
N SER A 352 2.74 11.62 -2.75
CA SER A 352 2.21 12.97 -2.57
C SER A 352 1.16 13.31 -3.63
N PHE A 353 0.32 14.29 -3.34
CA PHE A 353 -0.58 14.88 -4.32
C PHE A 353 -0.82 16.38 -4.07
N ALA A 354 -1.33 17.07 -5.09
CA ALA A 354 -1.82 18.43 -4.98
C ALA A 354 -3.09 18.62 -5.84
N LEU A 355 -4.07 19.32 -5.28
CA LEU A 355 -5.28 19.72 -6.00
C LEU A 355 -5.01 20.99 -6.84
N ALA A 356 -5.42 20.98 -8.10
CA ALA A 356 -5.33 22.16 -8.95
C ALA A 356 -6.25 23.29 -8.41
N PRO A 357 -5.80 24.57 -8.38
CA PRO A 357 -6.63 25.69 -7.91
C PRO A 357 -7.96 25.86 -8.64
N ASN A 358 -8.06 25.42 -9.89
CA ASN A 358 -9.31 25.43 -10.65
C ASN A 358 -10.33 24.35 -10.22
N GLY A 359 -9.94 23.42 -9.34
CA GLY A 359 -10.78 22.35 -8.81
C GLY A 359 -11.13 21.25 -9.82
N THR A 360 -10.41 21.14 -10.94
CA THR A 360 -10.73 20.19 -12.03
C THR A 360 -9.74 19.03 -12.17
N GLN A 361 -8.55 19.16 -11.61
CA GLN A 361 -7.45 18.22 -11.77
C GLN A 361 -6.72 17.98 -10.44
N VAL A 362 -6.03 16.85 -10.37
CA VAL A 362 -5.13 16.48 -9.30
C VAL A 362 -3.82 16.06 -9.93
N ALA A 363 -2.70 16.58 -9.44
CA ALA A 363 -1.40 16.03 -9.76
C ALA A 363 -0.93 15.17 -8.58
N TYR A 364 -0.32 14.02 -8.87
CA TYR A 364 0.17 13.12 -7.84
C TYR A 364 1.49 12.49 -8.27
N VAL A 365 2.31 12.15 -7.29
CA VAL A 365 3.57 11.44 -7.49
C VAL A 365 3.37 9.97 -7.13
N ALA A 366 3.78 9.08 -8.02
CA ALA A 366 3.77 7.65 -7.77
C ALA A 366 4.86 6.93 -8.55
N GLY A 367 5.33 5.80 -8.05
CA GLY A 367 6.27 4.90 -8.74
C GLY A 367 5.58 4.04 -9.80
N GLN A 368 4.78 4.61 -10.71
CA GLN A 368 3.90 3.79 -11.56
C GLN A 368 4.62 2.96 -12.63
N ASN A 369 5.84 3.32 -13.04
CA ASN A 369 6.37 2.82 -14.31
C ASN A 369 7.78 2.25 -14.24
N LEU A 370 8.57 2.63 -13.26
CA LEU A 370 9.96 2.21 -13.17
C LEU A 370 10.45 2.14 -11.74
N GLY A 371 10.26 1.03 -11.03
CA GLY A 371 11.27 0.63 -10.05
C GLY A 371 11.54 1.66 -8.97
N ALA A 372 12.75 2.18 -8.96
CA ALA A 372 13.18 3.15 -7.97
C ALA A 372 12.76 4.61 -8.24
N ASN A 373 11.92 4.87 -9.25
CA ASN A 373 11.71 6.20 -9.83
C ASN A 373 10.28 6.71 -9.67
N SER A 374 10.11 7.81 -8.95
CA SER A 374 8.80 8.44 -8.80
C SER A 374 8.51 9.40 -9.93
N GLU A 375 7.28 9.35 -10.44
CA GLU A 375 6.86 10.13 -11.59
C GLU A 375 5.65 10.98 -11.27
N LEU A 376 5.54 12.11 -11.97
CA LEU A 376 4.47 13.07 -11.77
C LEU A 376 3.35 12.80 -12.78
N PHE A 377 2.15 12.60 -12.26
CA PHE A 377 0.92 12.35 -13.00
C PHE A 377 -0.07 13.49 -12.84
N LEU A 378 -0.96 13.63 -13.82
CA LEU A 378 -2.11 14.53 -13.77
C LEU A 378 -3.38 13.75 -14.12
N THR A 379 -4.42 13.86 -13.30
CA THR A 379 -5.70 13.16 -13.48
C THR A 379 -6.88 14.11 -13.22
N PRO A 380 -8.06 13.90 -13.81
CA PRO A 380 -9.25 14.65 -13.42
C PRO A 380 -9.60 14.47 -11.94
N VAL A 381 -10.16 15.50 -11.31
CA VAL A 381 -10.61 15.46 -9.90
C VAL A 381 -11.69 14.40 -9.62
N THR A 382 -12.41 13.99 -10.66
CA THR A 382 -13.39 12.90 -10.59
C THR A 382 -12.74 11.51 -10.57
N GLY A 383 -11.44 11.43 -10.83
CA GLY A 383 -10.68 10.19 -10.91
C GLY A 383 -11.08 9.29 -12.08
N GLY A 384 -10.83 8.00 -11.88
CA GLY A 384 -11.18 6.91 -12.79
C GLY A 384 -9.95 6.28 -13.45
N VAL A 385 -9.87 4.95 -13.37
CA VAL A 385 -8.77 4.15 -13.92
C VAL A 385 -8.61 4.41 -15.43
N GLY A 386 -7.37 4.70 -15.84
CA GLY A 386 -6.95 4.99 -17.20
C GLY A 386 -7.10 6.48 -17.60
N ASN A 387 -7.37 7.37 -16.64
CA ASN A 387 -7.54 8.80 -16.90
C ASN A 387 -6.29 9.63 -16.56
N SER A 388 -5.29 9.06 -15.89
CA SER A 388 -4.06 9.78 -15.59
C SER A 388 -3.18 9.93 -16.83
N ILE A 389 -2.49 11.05 -16.92
CA ILE A 389 -1.41 11.27 -17.88
C ILE A 389 -0.12 11.54 -17.12
N ARG A 390 0.97 10.92 -17.55
CA ARG A 390 2.29 11.27 -17.04
C ARG A 390 2.70 12.63 -17.58
N ILE A 391 3.10 13.54 -16.68
CA ILE A 391 3.55 14.90 -17.03
C ILE A 391 5.04 15.12 -16.75
N SER A 392 5.70 14.27 -15.96
CA SER A 392 7.17 14.21 -15.95
C SER A 392 7.70 13.68 -17.29
N ASP A 393 8.73 14.31 -17.86
CA ASP A 393 9.33 13.87 -19.13
C ASP A 393 10.04 12.52 -19.03
N PRO A 394 10.17 11.75 -20.14
CA PRO A 394 11.33 10.91 -20.34
C PRO A 394 12.50 11.79 -20.83
N ALA A 395 13.62 11.81 -20.11
CA ALA A 395 14.85 12.35 -20.72
C ALA A 395 15.35 11.38 -21.82
N PRO A 396 16.13 11.84 -22.82
CA PRO A 396 16.60 11.03 -23.95
C PRO A 396 17.54 9.84 -23.61
N ILE A 397 17.74 9.50 -22.34
CA ILE A 397 18.69 8.50 -21.86
C ILE A 397 18.11 7.86 -20.61
N ASN A 398 17.46 6.70 -20.78
CA ASN A 398 16.92 5.85 -19.72
C ASN A 398 18.05 5.33 -18.80
N SER A 399 18.56 6.15 -17.87
CA SER A 399 19.63 5.77 -16.94
C SER A 399 19.15 5.10 -15.66
N GLY A 400 17.84 5.03 -15.40
CA GLY A 400 17.32 4.42 -14.16
C GLY A 400 17.51 5.26 -12.89
N ASP A 401 18.05 6.48 -13.00
CA ASP A 401 18.33 7.42 -11.90
C ASP A 401 17.33 8.61 -11.92
N PHE A 402 16.02 8.38 -12.03
CA PHE A 402 15.04 9.44 -12.27
C PHE A 402 14.03 9.59 -11.14
N ASP A 403 14.27 10.50 -10.20
CA ASP A 403 13.30 10.72 -9.13
C ASP A 403 12.66 12.11 -9.22
N VAL A 404 11.32 12.18 -9.41
CA VAL A 404 10.57 13.30 -8.82
C VAL A 404 10.76 13.12 -7.34
N SER A 405 11.74 13.84 -6.77
CA SER A 405 12.23 13.67 -5.41
C SER A 405 11.07 13.30 -4.50
N ILE A 406 10.99 12.05 -4.06
CA ILE A 406 9.96 11.62 -3.12
C ILE A 406 10.47 11.75 -1.72
N SER A 407 9.59 12.16 -0.82
CA SER A 407 9.76 12.11 0.62
C SER A 407 9.82 10.64 1.03
N SER A 408 10.96 10.00 0.81
CA SER A 408 11.22 8.68 1.34
C SER A 408 11.59 8.86 2.81
N GLY A 409 10.57 8.89 3.68
CA GLY A 409 10.74 8.54 5.09
C GLY A 409 11.50 7.22 5.16
N ILE A 410 12.70 7.21 5.71
CA ILE A 410 13.01 6.64 7.03
C ILE A 410 14.09 7.49 7.74
N THR A 411 14.47 8.66 7.20
CA THR A 411 15.48 9.54 7.82
C THR A 411 15.16 11.04 7.80
N GLY A 412 13.89 11.45 7.75
CA GLY A 412 13.52 12.88 7.80
C GLY A 412 14.12 13.70 6.64
N GLN A 413 13.98 13.21 5.41
CA GLN A 413 14.40 13.95 4.22
C GLN A 413 13.19 14.20 3.32
N GLU A 414 12.97 15.48 3.12
CA GLU A 414 11.82 16.13 2.51
C GLU A 414 11.94 16.09 0.98
N GLY A 415 10.86 15.78 0.27
CA GLY A 415 10.84 15.73 -1.19
C GLY A 415 9.44 15.45 -1.71
N GLY A 416 9.03 16.04 -2.82
CA GLY A 416 7.80 15.64 -3.54
C GLY A 416 6.76 16.73 -3.66
N GLN A 417 7.16 17.99 -3.51
CA GLN A 417 6.24 19.11 -3.59
C GLN A 417 5.78 19.36 -5.02
N ILE A 418 4.46 19.31 -5.15
CA ILE A 418 3.74 19.61 -6.38
C ILE A 418 3.09 20.97 -6.17
N VAL A 419 3.52 21.97 -6.94
CA VAL A 419 2.96 23.32 -6.82
C VAL A 419 2.37 23.76 -8.16
N PHE A 420 1.04 23.82 -8.20
CA PHE A 420 0.31 24.40 -9.34
C PHE A 420 0.51 25.92 -9.40
N THR A 421 0.56 26.45 -10.62
CA THR A 421 0.34 27.89 -10.82
C THR A 421 -1.10 28.28 -10.42
N PRO A 422 -1.36 29.53 -10.02
CA PRO A 422 -2.71 29.97 -9.65
C PRO A 422 -3.76 29.78 -10.74
N ASP A 423 -3.35 29.81 -12.02
CA ASP A 423 -4.22 29.55 -13.17
C ASP A 423 -4.34 28.07 -13.55
N SER A 424 -3.66 27.19 -12.80
CA SER A 424 -3.57 25.74 -13.02
C SER A 424 -2.98 25.32 -14.38
N SER A 425 -2.29 26.23 -15.09
CA SER A 425 -1.71 25.92 -16.40
C SER A 425 -0.37 25.19 -16.31
N GLN A 426 0.39 25.37 -15.21
CA GLN A 426 1.69 24.75 -15.02
C GLN A 426 1.82 24.12 -13.64
N VAL A 427 2.73 23.16 -13.53
CA VAL A 427 3.14 22.53 -12.27
C VAL A 427 4.64 22.70 -12.10
N TYR A 428 5.05 23.24 -10.96
CA TYR A 428 6.42 23.21 -10.48
C TYR A 428 6.63 21.97 -9.60
N TYR A 429 7.76 21.31 -9.78
CA TYR A 429 8.14 20.17 -8.98
C TYR A 429 9.66 20.08 -8.83
N LEU A 430 10.10 19.36 -7.79
CA LEU A 430 11.51 19.05 -7.55
C LEU A 430 11.85 17.67 -8.10
N GLY A 431 13.04 17.52 -8.66
CA GLY A 431 13.50 16.21 -9.09
C GLY A 431 14.99 16.13 -9.38
N ASP A 432 15.53 14.93 -9.30
CA ASP A 432 16.88 14.59 -9.71
C ASP A 432 16.84 13.98 -11.12
N LEU A 433 16.63 14.84 -12.12
CA LEU A 433 16.40 14.38 -13.51
C LEU A 433 17.61 14.58 -14.44
N THR A 434 18.60 15.37 -14.04
CA THR A 434 19.74 15.73 -14.93
C THR A 434 21.11 15.44 -14.34
N THR A 435 21.26 15.38 -13.02
CA THR A 435 22.55 15.16 -12.35
C THR A 435 22.33 14.37 -11.08
N SER A 436 22.55 13.05 -11.14
CA SER A 436 22.42 12.14 -10.00
C SER A 436 22.98 12.72 -8.69
N GLY A 437 22.17 12.65 -7.64
CA GLY A 437 22.38 13.25 -6.32
C GLY A 437 22.10 14.75 -6.25
N VAL A 438 21.47 15.39 -7.25
CA VAL A 438 21.18 16.83 -7.25
C VAL A 438 19.71 17.11 -7.57
N THR A 439 18.96 17.51 -6.55
CA THR A 439 17.57 17.96 -6.70
C THR A 439 17.50 19.36 -7.33
N ASP A 440 16.86 19.42 -8.49
CA ASP A 440 16.63 20.61 -9.30
C ASP A 440 15.14 21.00 -9.36
N LEU A 441 14.86 22.26 -9.69
CA LEU A 441 13.51 22.77 -9.92
C LEU A 441 13.10 22.62 -11.40
N TYR A 442 11.94 22.02 -11.64
CA TYR A 442 11.34 21.85 -12.96
C TYR A 442 9.97 22.51 -13.03
N VAL A 443 9.56 22.86 -14.25
CA VAL A 443 8.20 23.28 -14.58
C VAL A 443 7.68 22.48 -15.76
N VAL A 444 6.41 22.10 -15.72
CA VAL A 444 5.72 21.45 -16.85
C VAL A 444 4.39 22.15 -17.13
N ASP A 445 4.08 22.32 -18.42
CA ASP A 445 2.78 22.79 -18.89
C ASP A 445 1.76 21.65 -18.89
N THR A 446 0.64 21.85 -18.21
CA THR A 446 -0.45 20.85 -18.09
C THR A 446 -1.38 20.83 -19.29
N THR A 447 -1.40 21.90 -20.10
CA THR A 447 -2.34 22.09 -21.22
C THR A 447 -1.83 21.51 -22.54
N GLU A 448 -0.51 21.33 -22.66
CA GLU A 448 0.14 20.81 -23.87
C GLU A 448 0.43 19.29 -23.82
N LYS A 449 0.17 18.63 -22.69
CA LYS A 449 0.45 17.21 -22.47
C LYS A 449 -0.77 16.35 -22.81
N ALA A 450 -0.64 15.50 -23.82
CA ALA A 450 -1.59 14.43 -24.13
C ALA A 450 -0.82 13.18 -24.58
N GLY A 451 -1.14 12.02 -24.00
CA GLY A 451 -0.75 10.72 -24.56
C GLY A 451 0.58 10.13 -24.12
N LEU A 452 1.18 10.58 -23.02
CA LEU A 452 2.17 9.76 -22.31
C LEU A 452 1.41 8.92 -21.28
N ILE A 453 0.83 7.82 -21.76
CA ILE A 453 0.41 6.73 -20.89
C ILE A 453 1.69 5.94 -20.67
N PRO A 454 2.22 5.92 -19.46
CA PRO A 454 3.24 4.96 -19.21
C PRO A 454 2.59 3.60 -19.03
N SER A 455 3.17 2.62 -19.71
CA SER A 455 2.63 1.29 -19.82
C SER A 455 3.65 0.33 -19.24
N PRO A 456 3.23 -0.72 -18.52
CA PRO A 456 4.10 -1.86 -18.32
C PRO A 456 4.62 -2.36 -19.67
N PHE A 457 5.74 -3.06 -19.64
CA PHE A 457 6.17 -3.86 -20.77
C PHE A 457 5.44 -5.20 -20.75
N TYR A 458 4.71 -5.46 -21.82
CA TYR A 458 4.06 -6.75 -22.05
C TYR A 458 5.05 -7.68 -22.75
N PHE A 459 5.06 -8.93 -22.34
CA PHE A 459 5.73 -9.95 -23.13
C PHE A 459 4.97 -10.12 -24.45
N VAL A 460 5.65 -9.92 -25.57
CA VAL A 460 5.13 -10.09 -26.95
C VAL A 460 6.04 -11.00 -27.78
N GLY A 461 7.01 -11.64 -27.11
CA GLY A 461 7.93 -12.59 -27.70
C GLY A 461 7.23 -13.88 -28.16
N PRO A 462 7.95 -14.77 -28.86
CA PRO A 462 7.42 -16.09 -29.16
C PRO A 462 7.14 -16.88 -27.87
N SER A 463 6.18 -17.79 -27.89
CA SER A 463 5.93 -18.73 -26.77
C SER A 463 7.20 -19.51 -26.42
N GLY A 464 7.56 -19.50 -25.14
CA GLY A 464 8.82 -20.02 -24.60
C GLY A 464 10.03 -19.14 -24.91
N GLY A 465 9.79 -17.88 -25.31
CA GLY A 465 10.84 -16.90 -25.58
C GLY A 465 11.61 -16.51 -24.32
N ASP A 466 12.81 -15.99 -24.54
CA ASP A 466 13.76 -15.62 -23.49
C ASP A 466 13.25 -14.38 -22.72
N PHE A 467 13.09 -14.53 -21.40
CA PHE A 467 12.68 -13.48 -20.47
C PHE A 467 13.64 -12.29 -20.50
N PHE A 468 14.94 -12.53 -20.73
CA PHE A 468 15.99 -11.51 -20.70
C PHE A 468 16.33 -10.94 -22.09
N ASP A 469 15.61 -11.33 -23.14
CA ASP A 469 15.71 -10.65 -24.44
C ASP A 469 14.73 -9.47 -24.45
N GLU A 470 15.24 -8.25 -24.30
CA GLU A 470 14.40 -7.05 -24.22
C GLU A 470 13.57 -6.79 -25.49
N ASN A 471 13.90 -7.43 -26.61
CA ASN A 471 13.08 -7.37 -27.83
C ASN A 471 11.76 -8.16 -27.70
N ASN A 472 11.65 -9.03 -26.70
CA ASN A 472 10.41 -9.75 -26.39
C ASN A 472 9.46 -8.95 -25.51
N TRP A 473 9.85 -7.76 -25.06
CA TRP A 473 9.07 -6.90 -24.18
C TRP A 473 8.64 -5.63 -24.92
N ASN A 474 7.38 -5.22 -24.80
CA ASN A 474 6.86 -4.07 -25.55
C ASN A 474 5.91 -3.21 -24.71
N ASP A 475 6.02 -1.88 -24.84
CA ASP A 475 5.16 -0.92 -24.14
C ASP A 475 3.70 -0.91 -24.66
N GLN A 476 3.35 -1.80 -25.59
CA GLN A 476 1.99 -2.13 -26.01
C GLN A 476 1.78 -3.65 -26.05
N PRO A 477 0.63 -4.17 -25.58
CA PRO A 477 0.36 -5.60 -25.52
C PRO A 477 0.24 -6.26 -26.91
N ASP A 478 0.00 -5.48 -27.97
CA ASP A 478 -0.07 -5.98 -29.34
C ASP A 478 1.28 -5.97 -30.08
N GLY A 479 2.36 -5.56 -29.39
CA GLY A 479 3.72 -5.49 -29.92
C GLY A 479 3.96 -4.34 -30.90
N THR A 480 3.00 -3.41 -31.07
CA THR A 480 3.16 -2.26 -31.99
C THR A 480 3.91 -1.09 -31.40
N GLY A 481 4.19 -1.13 -30.10
CA GLY A 481 4.91 -0.14 -29.34
C GLY A 481 6.43 -0.28 -29.42
N ASN A 482 7.13 0.32 -28.46
CA ASN A 482 8.58 0.25 -28.36
C ASN A 482 9.03 -0.94 -27.52
N ALA A 483 10.16 -1.53 -27.90
CA ALA A 483 10.80 -2.56 -27.11
C ALA A 483 11.34 -2.00 -25.78
N ALA A 484 11.53 -2.88 -24.78
CA ALA A 484 12.22 -2.49 -23.56
C ALA A 484 13.64 -1.98 -23.86
N PRO A 485 14.15 -0.99 -23.10
CA PRO A 485 15.49 -0.45 -23.34
C PRO A 485 16.57 -1.52 -23.14
N ALA A 486 17.58 -1.54 -24.01
CA ALA A 486 18.67 -2.52 -23.91
C ALA A 486 19.47 -2.38 -22.60
N GLY A 487 19.79 -3.52 -21.97
CA GLY A 487 20.56 -3.61 -20.73
C GLY A 487 19.74 -3.36 -19.47
N THR A 488 18.41 -3.43 -19.55
CA THR A 488 17.51 -3.12 -18.42
C THR A 488 16.72 -4.30 -17.90
N ILE A 489 16.73 -5.43 -18.63
CA ILE A 489 16.18 -6.72 -18.17
C ILE A 489 17.29 -7.75 -18.38
N GLU A 490 18.29 -7.74 -17.50
CA GLU A 490 19.52 -8.53 -17.64
C GLU A 490 19.69 -9.50 -16.46
N PRO A 491 20.20 -10.73 -16.68
CA PRO A 491 20.40 -11.69 -15.61
C PRO A 491 21.31 -11.17 -14.48
N GLY A 492 20.83 -11.29 -13.24
CA GLY A 492 21.54 -10.87 -12.03
C GLY A 492 21.70 -9.35 -11.88
N GLN A 493 21.11 -8.56 -12.76
CA GLN A 493 20.93 -7.11 -12.56
C GLN A 493 19.54 -6.85 -11.98
N ARG A 494 19.39 -5.69 -11.33
CA ARG A 494 18.10 -5.24 -10.81
C ARG A 494 17.22 -4.77 -11.96
N ILE A 495 16.07 -5.41 -12.09
CA ILE A 495 15.01 -5.08 -13.03
C ILE A 495 14.20 -3.95 -12.41
N GLN A 496 14.12 -2.83 -13.12
CA GLN A 496 13.44 -1.62 -12.65
C GLN A 496 12.09 -1.41 -13.36
N HIS A 497 11.49 -2.44 -13.97
CA HIS A 497 10.32 -2.31 -14.83
C HIS A 497 9.08 -2.95 -14.23
N ALA A 498 7.91 -2.42 -14.59
CA ALA A 498 6.66 -3.17 -14.50
C ALA A 498 6.53 -4.08 -15.73
N LEU A 499 6.54 -5.39 -15.49
CA LEU A 499 6.46 -6.43 -16.52
C LEU A 499 5.12 -7.16 -16.42
N VAL A 500 4.51 -7.44 -17.57
CA VAL A 500 3.25 -8.19 -17.65
C VAL A 500 3.41 -9.37 -18.60
N ILE A 501 3.12 -10.57 -18.11
CA ILE A 501 2.95 -11.77 -18.92
C ILE A 501 1.44 -12.00 -19.03
N ASP A 502 0.87 -11.82 -20.23
CA ASP A 502 -0.58 -11.86 -20.45
C ASP A 502 -1.04 -13.13 -21.20
N GLY A 503 -1.29 -14.21 -20.46
CA GLY A 503 -1.62 -15.52 -21.02
C GLY A 503 -0.47 -16.18 -21.81
N ASP A 504 0.74 -15.60 -21.74
CA ASP A 504 1.91 -16.03 -22.50
C ASP A 504 2.76 -17.05 -21.75
N THR A 505 3.57 -17.80 -22.51
CA THR A 505 4.59 -18.68 -21.95
C THR A 505 5.96 -18.03 -22.15
N VAL A 506 6.67 -17.81 -21.05
CA VAL A 506 7.99 -17.19 -21.02
C VAL A 506 8.97 -18.17 -20.36
N SER A 507 10.20 -18.20 -20.84
CA SER A 507 11.26 -18.99 -20.23
C SER A 507 12.50 -18.15 -19.97
N SER A 508 13.34 -18.53 -19.01
CA SER A 508 14.61 -17.85 -18.79
C SER A 508 15.47 -17.83 -20.06
N GLY A 509 15.35 -18.79 -21.00
CA GLY A 509 16.03 -18.86 -22.32
C GLY A 509 17.14 -19.92 -22.37
N THR A 510 18.29 -19.70 -23.04
CA THR A 510 19.52 -20.52 -22.81
C THR A 510 20.72 -19.63 -22.44
N PRO A 511 21.50 -19.92 -21.38
CA PRO A 511 22.60 -19.04 -20.97
C PRO A 511 23.70 -18.96 -22.04
N ALA A 512 24.23 -17.76 -22.29
CA ALA A 512 25.39 -17.61 -23.19
C ALA A 512 26.70 -18.18 -22.61
N ASN A 513 26.76 -18.40 -21.28
CA ASN A 513 27.98 -18.74 -20.54
C ASN A 513 27.82 -19.86 -19.48
N GLY A 514 26.65 -20.50 -19.38
CA GLY A 514 26.41 -21.59 -18.42
C GLY A 514 26.37 -21.17 -16.94
N LEU A 515 26.18 -19.88 -16.67
CA LEU A 515 25.84 -19.35 -15.35
C LEU A 515 24.32 -19.16 -15.28
N GLY A 516 23.72 -19.35 -14.11
CA GLY A 516 22.28 -19.23 -13.93
C GLY A 516 21.76 -17.83 -14.12
N ARG A 517 20.46 -17.73 -14.33
CA ARG A 517 19.79 -16.45 -14.54
C ARG A 517 18.88 -16.15 -13.37
N LYS A 518 19.33 -15.17 -12.60
CA LYS A 518 18.59 -14.59 -11.51
C LYS A 518 17.77 -13.39 -12.02
N ALA A 519 16.45 -13.44 -11.88
CA ALA A 519 15.61 -12.25 -12.07
C ALA A 519 15.45 -11.55 -10.72
N VAL A 520 15.94 -10.31 -10.61
CA VAL A 520 15.87 -9.53 -9.37
C VAL A 520 14.99 -8.32 -9.60
N PHE A 521 13.81 -8.29 -9.01
CA PHE A 521 12.91 -7.15 -9.02
C PHE A 521 13.27 -6.24 -7.84
N GLU A 522 13.67 -5.00 -8.12
CA GLU A 522 13.94 -4.02 -7.07
C GLU A 522 12.71 -3.22 -6.66
N SER A 523 12.85 -2.38 -5.63
CA SER A 523 11.82 -1.44 -5.19
C SER A 523 11.17 -0.73 -6.39
N GLY A 524 9.83 -0.62 -6.39
CA GLY A 524 8.88 -0.13 -7.40
C GLY A 524 8.81 -0.86 -8.74
N SER A 525 9.52 -1.97 -8.90
CA SER A 525 9.40 -2.84 -10.07
C SER A 525 8.35 -3.90 -9.82
N SER A 526 7.81 -4.50 -10.88
CA SER A 526 6.83 -5.56 -10.68
C SER A 526 6.76 -6.58 -11.79
N LEU A 527 6.19 -7.73 -11.43
CA LEU A 527 5.75 -8.75 -12.37
C LEU A 527 4.27 -9.07 -12.15
N GLU A 528 3.48 -8.99 -13.22
CA GLU A 528 2.13 -9.52 -13.28
C GLU A 528 2.05 -10.74 -14.20
N MET A 529 1.37 -11.77 -13.72
CA MET A 529 1.02 -12.94 -14.49
C MET A 529 -0.50 -13.09 -14.50
N THR A 530 -1.11 -12.85 -15.66
CA THR A 530 -2.57 -12.98 -15.85
C THR A 530 -2.99 -14.46 -16.05
N PRO A 531 -4.29 -14.78 -16.07
CA PRO A 531 -4.76 -16.15 -16.21
C PRO A 531 -4.20 -16.89 -17.43
N GLY A 532 -3.60 -18.06 -17.19
CA GLY A 532 -2.98 -18.90 -18.22
C GLY A 532 -1.52 -18.56 -18.53
N SER A 533 -0.95 -17.52 -17.91
CA SER A 533 0.48 -17.20 -18.03
C SER A 533 1.35 -18.29 -17.44
N VAL A 534 2.51 -18.52 -18.07
CA VAL A 534 3.51 -19.50 -17.64
C VAL A 534 4.89 -18.86 -17.62
N LEU A 535 5.58 -18.90 -16.48
CA LEU A 535 6.97 -18.47 -16.33
C LEU A 535 7.83 -19.68 -15.94
N ASN A 536 8.83 -20.01 -16.76
CA ASN A 536 9.66 -21.20 -16.54
C ASN A 536 11.17 -20.88 -16.54
N PHE A 537 11.80 -21.08 -15.40
CA PHE A 537 13.21 -20.85 -15.09
C PHE A 537 13.85 -22.20 -14.75
N PRO A 538 14.11 -23.06 -15.76
CA PRO A 538 14.32 -24.49 -15.53
C PRO A 538 15.78 -24.89 -15.25
N GLU A 539 16.75 -23.98 -15.38
CA GLU A 539 18.16 -24.32 -15.23
C GLU A 539 18.55 -24.34 -13.75
N SER A 540 19.51 -25.19 -13.37
CA SER A 540 19.83 -25.54 -11.97
C SER A 540 20.55 -24.47 -11.13
N VAL A 541 20.32 -23.21 -11.48
CA VAL A 541 20.95 -22.00 -10.95
C VAL A 541 20.06 -20.78 -11.26
N ASP A 542 18.88 -21.00 -11.86
CA ASP A 542 17.89 -19.96 -12.13
C ASP A 542 17.10 -19.69 -10.85
N GLU A 543 16.93 -18.41 -10.54
CA GLU A 543 16.39 -17.91 -9.28
C GLU A 543 15.49 -16.69 -9.57
N VAL A 544 14.47 -16.46 -8.75
CA VAL A 544 13.64 -15.26 -8.83
C VAL A 544 13.52 -14.60 -7.46
N GLU A 545 13.86 -13.32 -7.40
CA GLU A 545 13.85 -12.53 -6.17
C GLU A 545 13.07 -11.25 -6.36
N PHE A 546 12.08 -11.04 -5.49
CA PHE A 546 11.33 -9.80 -5.35
C PHE A 546 11.81 -9.08 -4.11
N LEU A 547 12.60 -8.01 -4.26
CA LEU A 547 13.16 -7.25 -3.13
C LEU A 547 12.10 -6.39 -2.42
N PHE A 548 12.43 -5.87 -1.24
CA PHE A 548 11.58 -4.91 -0.51
C PHE A 548 11.15 -3.74 -1.40
N GLY A 549 9.85 -3.44 -1.31
CA GLY A 549 9.20 -2.43 -2.12
C GLY A 549 8.99 -2.83 -3.57
N SER A 550 9.24 -4.07 -4.02
CA SER A 550 8.82 -4.55 -5.34
C SER A 550 7.41 -5.17 -5.29
N GLY A 551 6.83 -5.52 -6.44
CA GLY A 551 5.47 -6.05 -6.51
C GLY A 551 5.33 -7.32 -7.34
N PHE A 552 4.60 -8.31 -6.84
CA PHE A 552 4.27 -9.52 -7.58
C PHE A 552 2.77 -9.82 -7.55
N LYS A 553 2.18 -9.97 -8.73
CA LYS A 553 0.80 -10.45 -8.87
C LYS A 553 0.71 -11.68 -9.74
N PHE A 554 -0.03 -12.65 -9.24
CA PHE A 554 -0.22 -13.93 -9.87
C PHE A 554 -1.70 -14.27 -9.84
N THR A 555 -2.31 -14.54 -11.00
CA THR A 555 -3.72 -14.94 -11.07
C THR A 555 -3.90 -16.08 -12.03
N ASP A 556 -4.32 -17.26 -11.53
CA ASP A 556 -4.55 -18.48 -12.33
C ASP A 556 -3.41 -18.80 -13.31
N ALA A 557 -2.17 -18.61 -12.86
CA ALA A 557 -0.96 -18.73 -13.67
C ALA A 557 -0.08 -19.90 -13.20
N THR A 558 1.09 -20.09 -13.80
CA THR A 558 2.08 -21.09 -13.37
C THR A 558 3.48 -20.50 -13.39
N MET A 559 4.19 -20.59 -12.28
CA MET A 559 5.59 -20.20 -12.16
C MET A 559 6.41 -21.39 -11.70
N THR A 560 7.48 -21.71 -12.43
CA THR A 560 8.41 -22.78 -12.08
C THR A 560 9.83 -22.21 -12.13
N VAL A 561 10.53 -22.29 -11.01
CA VAL A 561 11.93 -21.86 -10.85
C VAL A 561 12.72 -23.05 -10.33
N PHE A 562 13.99 -23.17 -10.72
CA PHE A 562 14.78 -24.30 -10.23
C PHE A 562 15.28 -24.07 -8.81
N GLU A 563 15.97 -22.96 -8.54
CA GLU A 563 16.47 -22.63 -7.21
C GLU A 563 15.41 -21.85 -6.41
N ASP A 564 15.85 -20.92 -5.59
CA ASP A 564 15.01 -20.17 -4.67
C ASP A 564 14.01 -19.23 -5.37
N ILE A 565 12.88 -19.09 -4.70
CA ILE A 565 11.90 -18.03 -4.98
C ILE A 565 11.76 -17.18 -3.72
N PHE A 566 12.21 -15.93 -3.81
CA PHE A 566 12.21 -14.98 -2.70
C PHE A 566 11.12 -13.92 -2.87
N PHE A 567 10.24 -13.80 -1.88
CA PHE A 567 9.23 -12.75 -1.77
C PHE A 567 9.56 -11.81 -0.60
N HIS A 568 10.13 -10.64 -0.91
CA HIS A 568 10.40 -9.53 0.02
C HIS A 568 9.59 -8.27 -0.35
N GLY A 569 8.89 -8.27 -1.50
CA GLY A 569 7.98 -7.21 -1.93
C GLY A 569 6.50 -7.61 -1.85
N THR A 570 5.59 -6.64 -1.97
CA THR A 570 4.12 -6.84 -1.90
C THR A 570 3.66 -7.93 -2.87
N THR A 571 2.96 -8.94 -2.36
CA THR A 571 2.67 -10.18 -3.11
C THR A 571 1.18 -10.51 -3.05
N LEU A 572 0.52 -10.57 -4.22
CA LEU A 572 -0.90 -10.93 -4.34
C LEU A 572 -1.06 -12.16 -5.23
N LEU A 573 -1.50 -13.27 -4.64
CA LEU A 573 -1.56 -14.57 -5.28
C LEU A 573 -2.99 -15.10 -5.26
N SER A 574 -3.56 -15.36 -6.43
CA SER A 574 -4.92 -15.87 -6.58
C SER A 574 -4.98 -17.05 -7.56
N GLY A 575 -5.20 -18.26 -7.06
CA GLY A 575 -5.20 -19.47 -7.89
C GLY A 575 -3.81 -19.83 -8.47
N GLY A 576 -3.76 -20.89 -9.27
CA GLY A 576 -2.54 -21.31 -9.99
C GLY A 576 -1.48 -22.03 -9.13
N THR A 577 -0.26 -22.14 -9.65
CA THR A 577 0.83 -22.92 -9.02
C THR A 577 2.20 -22.24 -9.11
N ILE A 578 2.89 -22.15 -7.97
CA ILE A 578 4.28 -21.70 -7.86
C ILE A 578 5.13 -22.89 -7.39
N GLU A 579 6.17 -23.23 -8.12
CA GLU A 579 7.03 -24.38 -7.84
C GLU A 579 8.51 -23.98 -7.86
N SER A 580 9.23 -24.29 -6.77
CA SER A 580 10.68 -24.42 -6.78
C SER A 580 11.05 -25.89 -6.99
N LEU A 581 11.85 -26.19 -8.01
CA LEU A 581 12.18 -27.58 -8.40
C LEU A 581 13.34 -28.18 -7.61
N GLY A 582 14.20 -27.34 -7.06
CA GLY A 582 15.50 -27.69 -6.50
C GLY A 582 15.75 -27.14 -5.10
N ASP A 583 15.04 -26.09 -4.68
CA ASP A 583 15.36 -25.36 -3.44
C ASP A 583 14.10 -24.81 -2.74
N ASP A 584 14.23 -23.66 -2.07
CA ASP A 584 13.26 -23.07 -1.15
C ASP A 584 12.24 -22.12 -1.82
N ILE A 585 11.11 -21.91 -1.13
CA ILE A 585 10.21 -20.78 -1.36
C ILE A 585 10.16 -19.96 -0.08
N GLU A 586 10.48 -18.67 -0.15
CA GLU A 586 10.71 -17.84 1.02
C GLU A 586 9.90 -16.54 1.00
N PHE A 587 9.24 -16.23 2.13
CA PHE A 587 8.56 -14.96 2.37
C PHE A 587 9.30 -14.20 3.48
N GLN A 588 10.14 -13.23 3.11
CA GLN A 588 11.07 -12.52 4.00
C GLN A 588 10.73 -11.03 4.17
N ASP A 589 11.32 -10.37 5.16
CA ASP A 589 11.43 -8.90 5.27
C ASP A 589 10.11 -8.09 5.30
N ALA A 590 9.11 -8.52 6.09
CA ALA A 590 7.88 -7.76 6.36
C ALA A 590 7.11 -7.30 5.09
N VAL A 591 6.80 -8.27 4.23
CA VAL A 591 5.91 -8.14 3.08
C VAL A 591 4.43 -8.01 3.48
N ASP A 592 3.61 -7.39 2.64
CA ASP A 592 2.17 -7.62 2.61
C ASP A 592 1.85 -8.72 1.58
N ALA A 593 1.71 -9.96 2.04
CA ALA A 593 1.35 -11.10 1.19
C ALA A 593 -0.09 -11.56 1.43
N ILE A 594 -0.90 -11.53 0.36
CA ILE A 594 -2.26 -12.08 0.32
C ILE A 594 -2.28 -13.31 -0.60
N ILE A 595 -2.74 -14.43 -0.07
CA ILE A 595 -2.76 -15.72 -0.75
C ILE A 595 -4.19 -16.27 -0.73
N ASP A 596 -4.79 -16.46 -1.91
CA ASP A 596 -6.09 -17.11 -2.08
C ASP A 596 -6.00 -18.20 -3.16
N GLY A 597 -6.26 -19.46 -2.85
CA GLY A 597 -6.36 -20.50 -3.89
C GLY A 597 -5.04 -20.96 -4.54
N THR A 598 -3.89 -20.38 -4.15
CA THR A 598 -2.60 -20.64 -4.79
C THR A 598 -1.93 -21.90 -4.21
N THR A 599 -1.34 -22.72 -5.08
CA THR A 599 -0.56 -23.90 -4.66
C THR A 599 0.94 -23.60 -4.73
N PHE A 600 1.66 -23.84 -3.64
CA PHE A 600 3.11 -23.77 -3.54
C PHE A 600 3.70 -25.19 -3.47
N ILE A 601 4.75 -25.43 -4.24
CA ILE A 601 5.49 -26.69 -4.24
C ILE A 601 6.97 -26.36 -4.11
N ALA A 602 7.55 -26.54 -2.92
CA ALA A 602 8.98 -26.40 -2.70
C ALA A 602 9.66 -27.77 -2.72
N ALA A 603 10.84 -27.83 -3.34
CA ALA A 603 11.63 -29.05 -3.36
C ALA A 603 12.41 -29.26 -2.07
N ASP A 604 12.66 -28.19 -1.31
CA ASP A 604 13.28 -28.22 0.01
C ASP A 604 12.31 -27.61 1.06
N ASN A 605 12.41 -26.33 1.39
CA ASN A 605 11.62 -25.66 2.44
C ASN A 605 10.61 -24.63 1.91
N VAL A 606 9.55 -24.42 2.70
CA VAL A 606 8.76 -23.19 2.66
C VAL A 606 9.07 -22.39 3.93
N LEU A 607 9.56 -21.17 3.78
CA LEU A 607 9.95 -20.30 4.90
C LEU A 607 9.04 -19.07 4.97
N LEU A 608 8.50 -18.80 6.15
CA LEU A 608 7.54 -17.72 6.43
C LEU A 608 7.99 -16.87 7.60
N ASP A 609 7.85 -15.55 7.46
CA ASP A 609 8.11 -14.55 8.49
C ASP A 609 6.81 -13.78 8.81
N ASN A 610 6.86 -12.68 9.57
CA ASN A 610 5.71 -11.83 9.96
C ASN A 610 5.11 -11.04 8.76
N SER A 611 5.21 -11.61 7.56
CA SER A 611 5.06 -11.01 6.24
C SER A 611 3.88 -11.56 5.44
N VAL A 612 3.12 -12.52 5.99
CA VAL A 612 1.93 -13.06 5.34
C VAL A 612 0.69 -12.66 6.11
N THR A 613 -0.11 -11.80 5.47
CA THR A 613 -1.20 -11.09 6.14
C THR A 613 -2.53 -11.81 6.04
N SER A 614 -2.74 -12.61 4.98
CA SER A 614 -3.91 -13.48 4.86
C SER A 614 -3.66 -14.67 3.92
N VAL A 615 -4.11 -15.85 4.35
CA VAL A 615 -4.01 -17.09 3.57
C VAL A 615 -5.34 -17.84 3.62
N SER A 616 -5.91 -18.09 2.46
CA SER A 616 -7.15 -18.87 2.32
C SER A 616 -7.14 -19.78 1.10
N ASN A 617 -7.82 -20.92 1.18
CA ASN A 617 -7.98 -21.87 0.06
C ASN A 617 -6.66 -22.32 -0.59
N ALA A 618 -5.53 -22.15 0.08
CA ALA A 618 -4.21 -22.36 -0.50
C ALA A 618 -3.74 -23.80 -0.32
N SER A 619 -2.62 -24.15 -0.94
CA SER A 619 -1.91 -25.39 -0.61
C SER A 619 -0.41 -25.16 -0.53
N PHE A 620 0.21 -25.63 0.54
CA PHE A 620 1.67 -25.61 0.73
C PHE A 620 2.18 -27.04 0.72
N VAL A 621 3.03 -27.36 -0.25
CA VAL A 621 3.70 -28.66 -0.34
C VAL A 621 5.20 -28.42 -0.23
N SER A 622 5.82 -28.93 0.82
CA SER A 622 7.28 -28.97 0.96
C SER A 622 7.74 -30.41 0.97
N ARG A 623 8.95 -30.67 0.48
CA ARG A 623 9.57 -31.98 0.73
C ARG A 623 10.25 -32.00 2.08
N ASP A 624 11.03 -30.98 2.44
CA ASP A 624 11.60 -30.90 3.78
C ASP A 624 10.60 -30.25 4.73
N ARG A 625 10.63 -28.94 4.95
CA ARG A 625 9.95 -28.36 6.12
C ARG A 625 9.12 -27.11 5.82
N LEU A 626 8.13 -26.85 6.70
CA LEU A 626 7.52 -25.53 6.86
C LEU A 626 8.18 -24.80 8.04
N GLY A 627 8.95 -23.76 7.75
CA GLY A 627 9.66 -22.97 8.75
C GLY A 627 8.97 -21.64 9.03
N LEU A 628 8.69 -21.36 10.30
CA LEU A 628 8.19 -20.04 10.75
C LEU A 628 9.33 -19.28 11.43
N ARG A 629 9.60 -18.02 11.10
CA ARG A 629 10.73 -17.24 11.64
C ARG A 629 10.29 -16.00 12.38
N TYR A 630 10.96 -15.69 13.50
CA TYR A 630 10.80 -14.44 14.25
C TYR A 630 9.47 -14.25 15.00
N GLU A 631 8.97 -15.31 15.64
CA GLU A 631 7.81 -15.24 16.58
C GLU A 631 6.55 -14.70 15.89
N ILE A 632 6.03 -15.49 14.95
CA ILE A 632 4.94 -15.08 14.07
C ILE A 632 3.64 -15.79 14.41
N ASP A 633 2.52 -15.10 14.20
CA ASP A 633 1.18 -15.69 14.28
C ASP A 633 0.70 -16.02 12.86
N PHE A 634 1.08 -17.17 12.34
CA PHE A 634 0.68 -17.58 10.99
C PHE A 634 -0.69 -18.27 11.01
N THR A 635 -1.71 -17.62 10.46
CA THR A 635 -3.08 -18.14 10.41
C THR A 635 -3.51 -18.46 8.98
N VAL A 636 -4.05 -19.67 8.77
CA VAL A 636 -4.55 -20.12 7.47
C VAL A 636 -6.00 -20.58 7.59
N THR A 637 -6.81 -20.36 6.55
CA THR A 637 -8.21 -20.80 6.49
C THR A 637 -8.45 -21.68 5.26
N ASP A 638 -9.17 -22.80 5.42
CA ASP A 638 -9.45 -23.75 4.33
C ASP A 638 -8.21 -24.12 3.48
N THR A 639 -7.05 -24.25 4.12
CA THR A 639 -5.74 -24.41 3.46
C THR A 639 -5.15 -25.79 3.73
N ASP A 640 -4.54 -26.41 2.71
CA ASP A 640 -3.89 -27.71 2.81
C ASP A 640 -2.36 -27.57 2.93
N ILE A 641 -1.79 -27.91 4.09
CA ILE A 641 -0.34 -27.95 4.33
C ILE A 641 0.14 -29.40 4.34
N ASN A 642 1.10 -29.73 3.49
CA ASN A 642 1.64 -31.07 3.34
C ASN A 642 3.17 -31.04 3.28
N VAL A 643 3.81 -31.38 4.40
CA VAL A 643 5.26 -31.54 4.56
C VAL A 643 5.61 -33.00 4.86
N ASN A 644 4.82 -33.94 4.34
CA ASN A 644 4.94 -35.36 4.61
C ASN A 644 5.77 -36.07 3.54
N ASP A 645 7.10 -36.03 3.70
CA ASP A 645 8.02 -36.82 2.87
C ASP A 645 8.80 -37.91 3.65
N GLY A 646 8.69 -37.92 4.99
CA GLY A 646 9.37 -38.83 5.90
C GLY A 646 10.47 -38.20 6.77
N THR A 647 10.79 -36.91 6.56
CA THR A 647 11.56 -36.07 7.49
C THR A 647 10.94 -34.70 7.75
N GLY A 648 9.90 -34.31 7.01
CA GLY A 648 9.37 -32.97 7.07
C GLY A 648 8.54 -32.58 8.29
N ASP A 649 9.01 -31.55 8.99
CA ASP A 649 8.42 -31.02 10.22
C ASP A 649 7.83 -29.61 10.02
N VAL A 650 7.12 -29.11 11.03
CA VAL A 650 6.85 -27.68 11.21
C VAL A 650 7.75 -27.17 12.33
N GLU A 651 8.60 -26.19 12.05
CA GLU A 651 9.59 -25.68 13.02
C GLU A 651 9.53 -24.16 13.20
N ASP A 652 9.87 -23.73 14.40
CA ASP A 652 10.21 -22.34 14.70
C ASP A 652 11.71 -22.12 14.42
N LEU A 653 11.98 -21.46 13.31
CA LEU A 653 13.33 -21.19 12.85
C LEU A 653 13.77 -19.82 13.34
N PHE A 654 14.91 -19.77 14.03
CA PHE A 654 15.51 -18.54 14.55
C PHE A 654 14.61 -17.81 15.56
N ASN A 655 14.77 -18.14 16.85
CA ASN A 655 14.09 -17.44 17.94
C ASN A 655 14.19 -15.91 17.76
N GLY A 656 13.02 -15.27 17.82
CA GLY A 656 12.93 -13.82 17.89
C GLY A 656 13.51 -13.28 19.21
N PRO A 657 13.52 -11.95 19.37
CA PRO A 657 14.08 -11.31 20.55
C PRO A 657 13.29 -11.60 21.83
N GLN A 658 12.03 -12.07 21.75
CA GLN A 658 11.16 -12.28 22.92
C GLN A 658 11.24 -13.72 23.48
N ALA A 659 11.79 -14.66 22.71
CA ALA A 659 11.78 -16.11 22.92
C ALA A 659 10.37 -16.69 23.20
N GLU A 660 9.32 -16.12 22.62
CA GLU A 660 7.92 -16.49 22.89
C GLU A 660 7.41 -17.65 22.02
N GLY A 661 8.13 -18.03 20.97
CA GLY A 661 7.76 -19.10 20.04
C GLY A 661 6.77 -18.65 18.96
N SER A 662 6.82 -19.23 17.76
CA SER A 662 5.85 -18.96 16.69
C SER A 662 4.56 -19.78 16.83
N THR A 663 3.43 -19.24 16.32
CA THR A 663 2.11 -19.90 16.32
C THR A 663 1.67 -20.24 14.90
N LEU A 664 1.20 -21.47 14.67
CA LEU A 664 0.48 -21.89 13.46
C LEU A 664 -0.99 -22.13 13.79
N THR A 665 -1.90 -21.34 13.23
CA THR A 665 -3.35 -21.53 13.38
C THR A 665 -3.97 -22.09 12.12
N LEU A 666 -4.60 -23.27 12.23
CA LEU A 666 -5.40 -23.90 11.18
C LEU A 666 -6.89 -23.62 11.46
N ALA A 667 -7.53 -22.82 10.61
CA ALA A 667 -8.95 -22.49 10.73
C ALA A 667 -9.79 -23.09 9.59
N GLY A 668 -11.12 -23.11 9.76
CA GLY A 668 -12.04 -23.67 8.77
C GLY A 668 -11.80 -25.17 8.55
N ASN A 669 -11.72 -25.60 7.29
CA ASN A 669 -11.45 -26.98 6.90
C ASN A 669 -9.97 -27.26 6.62
N SER A 670 -9.05 -26.44 7.15
CA SER A 670 -7.62 -26.57 6.89
C SER A 670 -7.07 -27.94 7.29
N THR A 671 -6.12 -28.45 6.53
CA THR A 671 -5.43 -29.71 6.84
C THR A 671 -3.93 -29.51 6.99
N LEU A 672 -3.33 -30.27 7.90
CA LEU A 672 -1.88 -30.36 8.07
C LEU A 672 -1.46 -31.82 8.03
N ALA A 673 -0.48 -32.16 7.20
CA ALA A 673 0.24 -33.41 7.23
C ALA A 673 1.74 -33.13 7.43
N ALA A 674 2.26 -33.49 8.59
CA ALA A 674 3.66 -33.28 8.97
C ALA A 674 4.17 -34.47 9.80
N ASP A 675 5.49 -34.59 9.97
CA ASP A 675 6.06 -35.60 10.85
C ASP A 675 5.90 -35.20 12.33
N ALA A 676 6.30 -33.97 12.68
CA ALA A 676 6.18 -33.39 14.02
C ALA A 676 6.03 -31.85 14.01
N ILE A 677 5.68 -31.32 15.18
CA ILE A 677 5.73 -29.89 15.53
C ILE A 677 6.94 -29.69 16.46
N GLN A 678 7.88 -28.83 16.09
CA GLN A 678 9.17 -28.72 16.78
C GLN A 678 9.61 -27.28 17.02
N GLU A 679 10.67 -27.15 17.82
CA GLU A 679 11.36 -25.91 18.19
C GLU A 679 10.48 -24.87 18.89
N GLY A 680 9.43 -25.31 19.58
CA GLY A 680 8.57 -24.42 20.38
C GLY A 680 7.31 -23.91 19.68
N ILE A 681 6.98 -24.42 18.48
CA ILE A 681 5.76 -24.02 17.77
C ILE A 681 4.49 -24.34 18.58
N SER A 682 3.60 -23.35 18.68
CA SER A 682 2.22 -23.56 19.13
C SER A 682 1.29 -23.79 17.95
N LEU A 683 0.80 -25.03 17.81
CA LEU A 683 -0.22 -25.38 16.82
C LEU A 683 -1.61 -25.14 17.40
N VAL A 684 -2.43 -24.33 16.73
CA VAL A 684 -3.83 -24.09 17.08
C VAL A 684 -4.73 -24.69 16.01
N LEU A 685 -5.66 -25.54 16.44
CA LEU A 685 -6.66 -26.18 15.59
C LEU A 685 -8.04 -25.57 15.87
N ASP A 686 -8.58 -24.86 14.90
CA ASP A 686 -9.86 -24.17 14.95
C ASP A 686 -10.81 -24.65 13.83
N GLY A 687 -12.11 -24.38 13.97
CA GLY A 687 -13.15 -24.84 13.04
C GLY A 687 -13.24 -26.36 12.94
N SER A 688 -13.17 -26.90 11.73
CA SER A 688 -13.18 -28.35 11.44
C SER A 688 -11.80 -28.84 10.96
N SER A 689 -10.72 -28.14 11.32
CA SER A 689 -9.37 -28.42 10.86
C SER A 689 -8.84 -29.78 11.31
N ILE A 690 -7.95 -30.37 10.52
CA ILE A 690 -7.37 -31.69 10.77
C ILE A 690 -5.85 -31.64 10.69
N ALA A 691 -5.17 -31.91 11.80
CA ALA A 691 -3.73 -32.18 11.80
C ALA A 691 -3.47 -33.69 11.83
N THR A 692 -2.60 -34.17 10.94
CA THR A 692 -2.10 -35.54 10.88
C THR A 692 -0.59 -35.53 11.09
N LEU A 693 -0.17 -35.98 12.27
CA LEU A 693 1.25 -36.08 12.62
C LEU A 693 1.72 -37.52 12.45
N LEU A 694 2.74 -37.73 11.64
CA LEU A 694 3.21 -39.08 11.35
C LEU A 694 4.08 -39.66 12.44
N GLY A 695 4.76 -38.81 13.23
CA GLY A 695 5.88 -39.18 14.08
C GLY A 695 7.09 -39.54 13.24
N GLY A 696 8.24 -38.90 13.49
CA GLY A 696 9.44 -38.97 12.66
C GLY A 696 9.88 -40.37 12.24
N SER A 697 10.63 -40.46 11.14
CA SER A 697 11.21 -41.71 10.62
C SER A 697 12.24 -42.37 11.56
N THR A 698 12.70 -41.66 12.58
CA THR A 698 13.59 -42.13 13.64
C THR A 698 12.83 -42.44 14.94
N ALA A 699 13.08 -43.61 15.53
CA ALA A 699 12.54 -43.96 16.84
C ALA A 699 13.14 -43.02 17.91
N GLY A 700 12.46 -41.90 18.21
CA GLY A 700 12.97 -40.88 19.13
C GLY A 700 12.24 -39.53 19.08
N ASP A 701 11.42 -39.26 18.06
CA ASP A 701 10.85 -37.93 17.88
C ASP A 701 9.50 -37.76 18.61
N GLU A 702 9.34 -36.63 19.29
CA GLU A 702 8.08 -36.22 19.93
C GLU A 702 7.15 -35.64 18.85
N ILE A 703 5.84 -35.88 18.95
CA ILE A 703 4.89 -35.27 18.00
C ILE A 703 4.75 -33.76 18.20
N VAL A 704 5.05 -33.28 19.42
CA VAL A 704 5.21 -31.88 19.79
C VAL A 704 6.30 -31.81 20.86
N ASP A 705 7.29 -30.94 20.67
CA ASP A 705 8.44 -30.82 21.57
C ASP A 705 8.13 -30.11 22.90
N ALA A 706 9.14 -29.95 23.77
CA ALA A 706 8.96 -29.40 25.12
C ALA A 706 8.65 -27.89 25.18
N GLY A 707 8.86 -27.17 24.08
CA GLY A 707 8.49 -25.75 23.97
C GLY A 707 7.11 -25.54 23.35
N GLY A 708 6.64 -26.49 22.54
CA GLY A 708 5.42 -26.35 21.75
C GLY A 708 4.14 -26.83 22.44
N THR A 709 3.01 -26.46 21.85
CA THR A 709 1.67 -26.92 22.27
C THR A 709 0.81 -27.30 21.07
N ILE A 710 -0.20 -28.14 21.31
CA ILE A 710 -1.29 -28.39 20.37
C ILE A 710 -2.58 -27.98 21.06
N THR A 711 -3.17 -26.87 20.63
CA THR A 711 -4.37 -26.29 21.24
C THR A 711 -5.58 -26.50 20.34
N PHE A 712 -6.65 -27.09 20.89
CA PHE A 712 -7.94 -27.20 20.21
C PHE A 712 -8.80 -25.99 20.57
N ALA A 713 -8.94 -25.05 19.64
CA ALA A 713 -9.79 -23.87 19.79
C ALA A 713 -11.27 -24.18 19.54
N SER A 714 -11.57 -25.27 18.84
CA SER A 714 -12.94 -25.70 18.51
C SER A 714 -13.18 -27.19 18.80
N ALA A 715 -14.46 -27.56 18.94
CA ALA A 715 -14.85 -28.96 19.09
C ALA A 715 -14.86 -29.75 17.76
N GLY A 716 -14.86 -29.05 16.62
CA GLY A 716 -14.78 -29.66 15.28
C GLY A 716 -13.36 -30.13 14.91
N ALA A 717 -12.32 -29.53 15.49
CA ALA A 717 -10.93 -29.83 15.21
C ALA A 717 -10.51 -31.26 15.58
N ARG A 718 -9.60 -31.85 14.79
CA ARG A 718 -9.10 -33.23 14.98
C ARG A 718 -7.59 -33.31 14.87
N LEU A 719 -7.00 -34.12 15.75
CA LEU A 719 -5.61 -34.56 15.66
C LEU A 719 -5.56 -36.07 15.39
N THR A 720 -4.81 -36.45 14.37
CA THR A 720 -4.45 -37.84 14.06
C THR A 720 -2.96 -38.02 14.27
N THR A 721 -2.56 -39.10 14.92
CA THR A 721 -1.15 -39.48 15.07
C THR A 721 -0.95 -40.88 14.52
N LEU A 722 -0.15 -41.04 13.46
CA LEU A 722 0.01 -42.35 12.79
C LEU A 722 1.04 -43.26 13.48
N ARG A 723 1.92 -42.70 14.31
CA ARG A 723 2.88 -43.43 15.14
C ARG A 723 2.83 -42.95 16.58
N ALA A 724 3.49 -43.72 17.46
CA ALA A 724 3.61 -43.36 18.86
C ALA A 724 4.62 -42.23 19.03
N SER A 725 4.30 -41.25 19.88
CA SER A 725 5.22 -40.19 20.31
C SER A 725 6.37 -40.78 21.14
N ALA A 726 7.56 -40.19 21.07
CA ALA A 726 8.67 -40.60 21.92
C ALA A 726 8.54 -40.18 23.41
N ALA A 727 7.69 -39.19 23.68
CA ALA A 727 7.39 -38.70 25.04
C ALA A 727 5.88 -38.57 25.27
N ASP A 728 5.51 -38.54 26.56
CA ASP A 728 4.15 -38.22 27.00
C ASP A 728 3.89 -36.73 26.77
N VAL A 729 2.95 -36.41 25.88
CA VAL A 729 2.62 -35.02 25.50
C VAL A 729 1.29 -34.53 26.10
N ARG A 730 0.69 -35.25 27.06
CA ARG A 730 -0.66 -34.90 27.56
C ARG A 730 -0.75 -33.53 28.21
N ASP A 731 0.35 -33.02 28.74
CA ASP A 731 0.47 -31.69 29.32
C ASP A 731 0.52 -30.58 28.26
N ARG A 732 0.81 -30.92 26.99
CA ARG A 732 0.97 -29.98 25.86
C ARG A 732 -0.20 -29.99 24.88
N VAL A 733 -1.10 -30.97 25.03
CA VAL A 733 -2.36 -31.02 24.28
C VAL A 733 -3.43 -30.29 25.09
N ILE A 734 -3.82 -29.10 24.63
CA ILE A 734 -4.62 -28.13 25.39
C ILE A 734 -6.03 -28.02 24.81
N ASN A 735 -7.01 -28.00 25.69
CA ASN A 735 -8.36 -27.56 25.36
C ASN A 735 -8.39 -26.03 25.42
N GLY A 736 -8.39 -25.35 24.27
CA GLY A 736 -8.39 -23.89 24.17
C GLY A 736 -9.63 -23.23 24.76
N LEU A 737 -10.75 -23.97 24.92
CA LEU A 737 -11.98 -23.45 25.52
C LEU A 737 -11.90 -23.36 27.05
N THR A 738 -11.10 -24.22 27.68
CA THR A 738 -10.98 -24.29 29.16
C THR A 738 -9.60 -23.86 29.66
N GLY A 739 -8.60 -23.86 28.79
CA GLY A 739 -7.18 -23.64 29.11
C GLY A 739 -6.53 -24.83 29.83
N LEU A 740 -7.22 -25.97 29.95
CA LEU A 740 -6.69 -27.17 30.63
C LEU A 740 -6.09 -28.16 29.63
N SER A 741 -5.03 -28.85 30.04
CA SER A 741 -4.40 -29.91 29.25
C SER A 741 -5.19 -31.22 29.30
N TYR A 742 -4.93 -32.15 28.38
CA TYR A 742 -5.45 -33.53 28.49
C TYR A 742 -5.04 -34.19 29.80
N LEU A 743 -3.83 -33.89 30.31
CA LEU A 743 -3.34 -34.44 31.57
C LEU A 743 -4.20 -34.00 32.77
N ASP A 744 -4.65 -32.75 32.75
CA ASP A 744 -5.43 -32.13 33.83
C ASP A 744 -6.92 -32.49 33.77
N ASP A 745 -7.49 -32.57 32.56
CA ASP A 745 -8.89 -32.94 32.33
C ASP A 745 -9.06 -33.88 31.13
N PRO A 746 -8.80 -35.19 31.30
CA PRO A 746 -8.99 -36.18 30.24
C PRO A 746 -10.48 -36.45 29.93
N THR A 747 -11.42 -35.88 30.70
CA THR A 747 -12.87 -36.13 30.54
C THR A 747 -13.54 -35.19 29.54
N ALA A 748 -12.83 -34.17 29.05
CA ALA A 748 -13.29 -33.24 28.04
C ALA A 748 -12.99 -33.70 26.59
N TRP A 749 -12.50 -34.92 26.40
CA TRP A 749 -11.95 -35.43 25.15
C TRP A 749 -12.63 -36.74 24.73
N ASN A 750 -12.78 -36.91 23.42
CA ASN A 750 -13.45 -38.07 22.81
C ASN A 750 -12.70 -39.42 22.94
N ILE A 751 -11.56 -39.44 23.63
CA ILE A 751 -10.74 -40.63 23.89
C ILE A 751 -10.47 -40.74 25.40
N GLU A 752 -10.95 -41.83 25.99
CA GLU A 752 -10.65 -42.19 27.38
C GLU A 752 -9.30 -42.92 27.51
N ASN A 753 -8.48 -42.54 28.50
CA ASN A 753 -7.24 -43.21 28.90
C ASN A 753 -6.10 -43.20 27.85
N TRP A 754 -6.00 -42.15 27.03
CA TRP A 754 -4.79 -41.96 26.24
C TRP A 754 -3.59 -41.74 27.18
N ASP A 755 -2.48 -42.41 26.89
CA ASP A 755 -1.26 -42.39 27.69
C ASP A 755 -0.29 -41.29 27.25
N GLY A 756 -0.68 -40.46 26.28
CA GLY A 756 0.14 -39.39 25.70
C GLY A 756 1.18 -39.86 24.70
N VAL A 757 1.26 -41.18 24.46
CA VAL A 757 2.31 -41.80 23.66
C VAL A 757 1.72 -42.57 22.49
N ALA A 758 0.62 -43.30 22.69
CA ALA A 758 0.04 -44.16 21.66
C ALA A 758 -0.47 -43.37 20.44
N ALA A 759 -0.38 -44.00 19.27
CA ALA A 759 -0.99 -43.50 18.03
C ALA A 759 -2.52 -43.42 18.14
N ILE A 760 -3.12 -42.36 17.60
CA ILE A 760 -4.57 -42.09 17.64
C ILE A 760 -5.09 -41.77 16.24
N THR A 761 -6.34 -42.16 15.96
CA THR A 761 -6.97 -41.99 14.64
C THR A 761 -7.96 -40.81 14.58
N GLY A 762 -8.01 -39.98 15.63
CA GLY A 762 -8.92 -38.84 15.73
C GLY A 762 -9.18 -38.41 17.17
N LEU A 763 -8.17 -37.81 17.81
CA LEU A 763 -8.33 -37.08 19.06
C LEU A 763 -9.00 -35.74 18.79
N GLY A 764 -10.01 -35.41 19.58
CA GLY A 764 -10.69 -34.12 19.56
C GLY A 764 -11.39 -33.87 20.89
N LEU A 765 -11.92 -32.66 21.05
CA LEU A 765 -12.80 -32.36 22.18
C LEU A 765 -14.10 -33.16 22.04
N ASP A 766 -14.69 -33.54 23.16
CA ASP A 766 -16.04 -34.10 23.15
C ASP A 766 -16.98 -33.07 22.51
N GLY A 767 -17.65 -33.49 21.43
CA GLY A 767 -18.49 -32.61 20.61
C GLY A 767 -19.54 -31.90 21.47
N LEU A 768 -19.78 -30.63 21.15
CA LEU A 768 -20.85 -29.85 21.76
C LEU A 768 -22.16 -30.61 21.50
N GLY A 769 -22.84 -31.09 22.55
CA GLY A 769 -24.03 -31.93 22.35
C GLY A 769 -25.06 -31.19 21.48
N GLY A 770 -25.44 -31.75 20.33
CA GLY A 770 -26.37 -31.09 19.41
C GLY A 770 -25.73 -30.34 18.24
N ASP A 771 -24.40 -30.22 18.20
CA ASP A 771 -23.61 -29.80 17.02
C ASP A 771 -23.46 -31.03 16.11
N PHE A 772 -24.33 -31.11 15.11
CA PHE A 772 -24.51 -32.27 14.26
C PHE A 772 -23.78 -32.17 12.93
N ASP A 773 -23.48 -30.98 12.46
CA ASP A 773 -22.58 -30.80 11.31
C ASP A 773 -21.11 -30.55 11.70
N ASN A 774 -20.81 -30.49 13.01
CA ASN A 774 -19.48 -30.36 13.61
C ASN A 774 -18.78 -29.05 13.21
N ASP A 775 -19.55 -28.00 12.98
CA ASP A 775 -19.00 -26.67 12.67
C ASP A 775 -18.67 -25.85 13.93
N GLY A 776 -18.94 -26.42 15.11
CA GLY A 776 -18.55 -25.87 16.40
C GLY A 776 -19.61 -24.97 17.02
N ASP A 777 -20.77 -24.77 16.39
CA ASP A 777 -21.93 -24.14 16.99
C ASP A 777 -23.17 -25.07 17.01
N VAL A 778 -24.28 -24.61 17.59
CA VAL A 778 -25.54 -25.37 17.61
C VAL A 778 -26.65 -24.45 17.11
N ASP A 779 -26.94 -24.53 15.81
CA ASP A 779 -27.80 -23.59 15.12
C ASP A 779 -28.87 -24.27 14.24
N GLY A 780 -29.42 -23.56 13.24
CA GLY A 780 -30.43 -24.12 12.35
C GLY A 780 -29.92 -25.18 11.38
N GLN A 781 -28.62 -25.17 11.05
CA GLN A 781 -27.95 -26.13 10.17
C GLN A 781 -27.80 -27.49 10.86
N ASP A 782 -27.47 -27.51 12.15
CA ASP A 782 -27.49 -28.74 12.95
C ASP A 782 -28.85 -29.39 13.00
N PHE A 783 -29.90 -28.58 13.17
CA PHE A 783 -31.26 -29.10 13.15
C PHE A 783 -31.58 -29.76 11.81
N LEU A 784 -31.09 -29.21 10.70
CA LEU A 784 -31.23 -29.78 9.37
C LEU A 784 -30.40 -31.05 9.20
N ALA A 785 -29.18 -31.10 9.74
CA ALA A 785 -28.32 -32.29 9.76
C ALA A 785 -29.00 -33.43 10.53
N TRP A 786 -29.50 -33.14 11.74
CA TRP A 786 -30.31 -34.05 12.53
C TRP A 786 -31.55 -34.54 11.77
N GLN A 787 -32.33 -33.62 11.20
CA GLN A 787 -33.57 -33.96 10.50
C GLN A 787 -33.31 -34.88 9.30
N ARG A 788 -32.20 -34.68 8.58
CA ARG A 788 -31.78 -35.51 7.44
C ARG A 788 -31.23 -36.87 7.88
N GLY A 789 -30.59 -36.93 9.04
CA GLY A 789 -30.04 -38.16 9.64
C GLY A 789 -30.99 -38.88 10.62
N PHE A 790 -32.21 -38.39 10.85
CA PHE A 790 -33.12 -38.95 11.85
C PHE A 790 -33.62 -40.36 11.50
N GLY A 791 -33.29 -41.34 12.36
CA GLY A 791 -33.53 -42.77 12.19
C GLY A 791 -32.26 -43.57 11.89
N PRO A 792 -31.49 -43.26 10.82
CA PRO A 792 -30.25 -43.96 10.50
C PRO A 792 -29.03 -43.50 11.31
N THR A 793 -28.95 -42.22 11.65
CA THR A 793 -27.76 -41.61 12.31
C THR A 793 -28.11 -40.97 13.65
N TYR A 794 -29.27 -40.31 13.74
CA TYR A 794 -29.72 -39.61 14.95
C TYR A 794 -31.10 -40.09 15.41
N ASP A 795 -31.42 -39.88 16.68
CA ASP A 795 -32.69 -40.22 17.29
C ASP A 795 -33.33 -39.06 18.06
N ALA A 796 -34.35 -39.36 18.86
CA ALA A 796 -35.11 -38.35 19.58
C ALA A 796 -34.37 -37.80 20.82
N ALA A 797 -33.37 -38.50 21.33
CA ALA A 797 -32.50 -38.02 22.40
C ALA A 797 -31.51 -36.99 21.86
N ASP A 798 -30.95 -37.19 20.67
CA ASP A 798 -30.06 -36.22 20.03
C ASP A 798 -30.77 -34.86 19.83
N LEU A 799 -32.05 -34.86 19.45
CA LEU A 799 -32.82 -33.60 19.37
C LEU A 799 -32.85 -32.84 20.71
N ALA A 800 -32.82 -33.55 21.84
CA ALA A 800 -32.78 -32.92 23.15
C ALA A 800 -31.43 -32.23 23.40
N ASP A 801 -30.33 -32.80 22.88
CA ASP A 801 -29.00 -32.20 22.94
C ASP A 801 -28.95 -30.91 22.11
N TRP A 802 -29.49 -30.91 20.89
CA TRP A 802 -29.64 -29.68 20.09
C TRP A 802 -30.54 -28.65 20.78
N GLN A 803 -31.68 -29.06 21.33
CA GLN A 803 -32.58 -28.15 22.04
C GLN A 803 -31.94 -27.54 23.29
N GLN A 804 -31.10 -28.31 23.98
CA GLN A 804 -30.43 -27.89 25.19
C GLN A 804 -29.29 -26.91 24.89
N ASN A 805 -28.61 -27.09 23.77
CA ASN A 805 -27.43 -26.33 23.42
C ASN A 805 -27.64 -25.32 22.28
N TYR A 806 -28.87 -25.16 21.76
CA TYR A 806 -29.16 -24.18 20.70
C TYR A 806 -28.68 -22.76 21.03
N GLY A 807 -27.78 -22.24 20.20
CA GLY A 807 -27.07 -20.97 20.37
C GLY A 807 -25.77 -21.05 21.18
N ALA A 808 -25.29 -22.24 21.54
CA ALA A 808 -23.95 -22.46 22.08
C ALA A 808 -22.90 -22.54 20.95
N GLY A 809 -21.63 -22.25 21.25
CA GLY A 809 -20.53 -22.27 20.27
C GLY A 809 -20.31 -20.97 19.47
N ALA A 810 -21.25 -20.03 19.51
CA ALA A 810 -21.09 -18.73 18.86
C ALA A 810 -20.07 -17.83 19.59
N SER A 811 -18.86 -17.69 19.04
CA SER A 811 -17.98 -16.56 19.35
C SER A 811 -18.64 -15.24 18.97
N ALA A 812 -18.54 -14.25 19.85
CA ALA A 812 -19.22 -12.97 19.76
C ALA A 812 -18.84 -12.18 18.49
N GLY A 813 -19.81 -12.04 17.57
CA GLY A 813 -19.56 -11.30 16.33
C GLY A 813 -20.77 -11.09 15.42
N ALA A 814 -21.99 -11.10 15.94
CA ALA A 814 -23.14 -10.62 15.19
C ALA A 814 -24.02 -9.77 16.09
N ASN A 815 -23.98 -8.45 15.86
CA ASN A 815 -25.14 -7.62 16.16
C ASN A 815 -26.31 -8.25 15.41
N ALA A 816 -27.12 -9.05 16.11
CA ALA A 816 -28.45 -9.41 15.68
C ALA A 816 -29.26 -8.11 15.67
N GLY A 817 -29.09 -7.31 14.62
CA GLY A 817 -30.00 -6.23 14.26
C GLY A 817 -31.37 -6.87 14.22
N GLY A 818 -32.23 -6.49 15.17
CA GLY A 818 -33.53 -7.09 15.34
C GLY A 818 -34.21 -7.20 13.97
N VAL A 819 -34.51 -8.43 13.58
CA VAL A 819 -35.22 -8.75 12.33
C VAL A 819 -36.43 -7.81 12.27
N PRO A 820 -36.52 -6.90 11.28
CA PRO A 820 -37.69 -6.03 11.18
C PRO A 820 -38.91 -6.93 11.02
N GLU A 821 -39.81 -6.92 12.01
CA GLU A 821 -41.09 -7.60 11.86
C GLU A 821 -41.74 -7.07 10.57
N PRO A 822 -42.23 -7.95 9.66
CA PRO A 822 -42.94 -7.50 8.49
C PRO A 822 -44.14 -6.70 9.00
N SER A 823 -44.14 -5.39 8.70
CA SER A 823 -45.14 -4.45 9.17
C SER A 823 -46.53 -4.97 8.83
N GLY A 824 -47.23 -5.55 9.82
CA GLY A 824 -48.56 -6.17 9.66
C GLY A 824 -49.63 -5.23 9.09
N TRP A 825 -49.32 -3.93 9.05
CA TRP A 825 -50.07 -2.90 8.35
C TRP A 825 -50.17 -3.11 6.84
N LEU A 826 -49.15 -3.65 6.16
CA LEU A 826 -49.17 -3.92 4.72
C LEU A 826 -50.08 -5.10 4.35
N LEU A 827 -50.18 -6.12 5.21
CA LEU A 827 -51.13 -7.23 5.07
C LEU A 827 -52.57 -6.79 5.36
N MET A 828 -52.80 -5.86 6.30
CA MET A 828 -54.12 -5.28 6.51
C MET A 828 -54.58 -4.35 5.36
N LEU A 829 -53.66 -3.58 4.75
CA LEU A 829 -53.99 -2.68 3.64
C LEU A 829 -54.30 -3.45 2.34
N SER A 830 -53.60 -4.56 2.07
CA SER A 830 -53.89 -5.44 0.93
C SER A 830 -55.21 -6.21 1.11
N GLY A 831 -55.59 -6.57 2.33
CA GLY A 831 -56.91 -7.15 2.64
C GLY A 831 -58.08 -6.19 2.44
N LEU A 832 -57.91 -4.90 2.74
CA LEU A 832 -58.96 -3.88 2.58
C LEU A 832 -59.15 -3.43 1.12
N ALA A 833 -58.08 -3.42 0.32
CA ALA A 833 -58.17 -3.15 -1.12
C ALA A 833 -58.93 -4.25 -1.89
N GLY A 834 -58.82 -5.51 -1.46
CA GLY A 834 -59.56 -6.65 -2.04
C GLY A 834 -61.06 -6.64 -1.74
N ALA A 835 -61.49 -6.08 -0.60
CA ALA A 835 -62.90 -6.00 -0.22
C ALA A 835 -63.66 -4.85 -0.92
N GLY A 836 -62.96 -3.78 -1.33
CA GLY A 836 -63.55 -2.61 -2.02
C GLY A 836 -63.97 -2.88 -3.47
N LEU A 837 -63.34 -3.84 -4.15
CA LEU A 837 -63.60 -4.14 -5.57
C LEU A 837 -64.79 -5.08 -5.82
N ARG A 838 -65.46 -5.57 -4.76
CA ARG A 838 -66.59 -6.52 -4.88
C ARG A 838 -67.98 -5.89 -4.91
N ARG A 839 -68.12 -4.54 -4.87
CA ARG A 839 -69.43 -3.88 -4.71
C ARG A 839 -69.94 -3.00 -5.87
N SER A 840 -69.29 -2.96 -7.03
CA SER A 840 -69.79 -2.18 -8.18
C SER A 840 -69.97 -3.01 -9.46
N ARG A 841 -70.86 -4.01 -9.43
CA ARG A 841 -71.44 -4.56 -10.68
C ARG A 841 -72.96 -4.63 -10.63
N ARG A 842 -73.53 -3.81 -11.54
CA ARG A 842 -74.83 -3.89 -12.21
C ARG A 842 -75.99 -3.09 -11.60
N ARG A 843 -76.39 -2.04 -12.34
CA ARG A 843 -77.60 -2.07 -13.19
C ARG A 843 -77.55 -0.96 -14.25
N VAL A 844 -77.49 -1.33 -15.53
CA VAL A 844 -77.87 -0.49 -16.68
C VAL A 844 -79.08 -1.18 -17.34
N PRO A 845 -80.15 -0.46 -17.70
CA PRO A 845 -81.39 -1.05 -18.19
C PRO A 845 -81.34 -1.33 -19.70
N ARG A 846 -81.95 -2.45 -20.12
CA ARG A 846 -82.15 -2.80 -21.54
C ARG A 846 -83.40 -2.08 -22.08
N LYS A 847 -83.25 -1.45 -23.25
CA LYS A 847 -84.36 -0.97 -24.10
C LYS A 847 -85.14 -2.16 -24.68
N ARG A 848 -86.42 -2.23 -24.30
CA ARG A 848 -87.66 -2.52 -25.05
C ARG A 848 -88.60 -3.36 -24.20
#